data_AF-A0A5C8PQS3-F1
#
_entry.id   AF-A0A5C8PQS3-F1
#
_cell.length_a   1.000
_cell.length_b   1.000
_cell.length_c   1.000
_cell.angle_alpha   90.00
_cell.angle_beta   90.00
_cell.angle_gamma   90.00
#
_symmetry.space_group_name_H-M   'P 1'
#
loop_
_entity.id
_entity.type
_entity.pdbx_description
1 polymer ?
#
loop_
_entity_poly.entity_id
_entity_poly.type
_entity_poly.pdbx_seq_one_letter_code
_entity_poly.pdbx_strand_id
1 'polypeptide(L)'
;MRVRVSAWLSVVVVATLAATFPSGPTTAQPTASKNADGPPRTIIVLDASGSMLAPVGGRPKIAIAREALGDLLKGWDPKVEVGLMAYGHRRKNDCSDIELLVPAGRLDVTRVMTVVGGIQPKGMTPLSEAVRQAAQSLRFTEQSATVILISDGIETCKADPCAVGAELKKLGVDFRTHVIGFNVQRQDEGGLRCLARATGGTYFSAKDAAALHEALTQAGRAAAAPTPPPVPARPAPNPALPKATLTAPASVTAGSALSVAWTGPNAKGDYIAFVAPGTEGDSGNMTETAAGNPAPLRAPDKPGRYDVVYGNAAGKALARQPIDVTPALATLEAVETITIGGTVDVGWTGPNGPGDFITVVPPAADKSAYRDYADTRNGSPAKVRVPDKADTYEIRYVTGETNQILARRTVVAAPAQVELQAVESAPAGSRIKVVWTGPNNAGDFITLVKPDAARSEYTDYFNTRDASPDGQTLRLPDQPGTYELRYVTGQSNEVLARHRIVATTTRATIEAAANGPAGAHIKVKWTGPNGDGDFITVVKPDEPKSAYGTYFNTRDADPDEQTLKLPGQPGSYELRYVTGQSNEVVARRPITVTAVTATLAAPASAPTGARIRVTWTGPNNEGDFITVVRPDAEKSAYTEYFNTNGTEPEDGKLVLPADPGAYELRYVTSDSEVLARRPIVVK
;
A
#
# COMPACT_ATOMS: atom_id res chain seq x y z
N MET A 1 -22.95 -61.85 -21.65
CA MET A 1 -23.83 -62.23 -22.78
C MET A 1 -22.96 -62.26 -24.04
N ARG A 2 -22.73 -63.46 -24.60
CA ARG A 2 -21.88 -63.71 -25.77
C ARG A 2 -22.70 -63.49 -27.06
N VAL A 3 -22.18 -62.76 -28.05
CA VAL A 3 -22.65 -62.79 -29.45
C VAL A 3 -21.40 -62.56 -30.32
N ARG A 4 -20.78 -63.62 -30.84
CA ARG A 4 -20.99 -64.34 -32.13
C ARG A 4 -20.52 -63.58 -33.38
N VAL A 5 -19.57 -64.26 -34.02
CA VAL A 5 -18.89 -64.09 -35.31
C VAL A 5 -19.86 -64.13 -36.50
N SER A 6 -19.56 -63.39 -37.57
CA SER A 6 -19.82 -63.85 -38.94
C SER A 6 -18.88 -63.14 -39.93
N ALA A 7 -18.09 -63.96 -40.62
CA ALA A 7 -17.18 -63.62 -41.70
C ALA A 7 -17.92 -63.38 -43.02
N TRP A 8 -17.36 -62.53 -43.88
CA TRP A 8 -17.62 -62.55 -45.32
C TRP A 8 -16.29 -62.47 -46.07
N LEU A 9 -16.00 -63.56 -46.80
CA LEU A 9 -14.96 -63.72 -47.80
C LEU A 9 -15.37 -62.97 -49.07
N SER A 10 -14.45 -62.28 -49.76
CA SER A 10 -14.53 -62.10 -51.22
C SER A 10 -13.16 -61.77 -51.84
N VAL A 11 -12.63 -62.82 -52.50
CA VAL A 11 -12.00 -62.85 -53.83
C VAL A 11 -10.89 -61.84 -54.15
N VAL A 12 -9.68 -62.40 -54.23
CA VAL A 12 -8.49 -61.87 -54.92
C VAL A 12 -8.68 -62.06 -56.43
N VAL A 13 -8.56 -60.98 -57.20
CA VAL A 13 -8.21 -61.02 -58.64
C VAL A 13 -6.86 -60.33 -58.80
N VAL A 14 -5.86 -61.12 -59.19
CA VAL A 14 -4.54 -60.67 -59.61
C VAL A 14 -4.65 -60.24 -61.07
N ALA A 15 -4.39 -58.96 -61.35
CA ALA A 15 -4.12 -58.47 -62.69
C ALA A 15 -2.74 -57.79 -62.68
N THR A 16 -1.77 -58.48 -63.27
CA THR A 16 -0.42 -58.02 -63.55
C THR A 16 -0.44 -57.04 -64.72
N LEU A 17 -0.13 -55.76 -64.47
CA LEU A 17 0.30 -54.81 -65.49
C LEU A 17 1.69 -54.30 -65.14
N ALA A 18 2.66 -54.61 -66.01
CA ALA A 18 3.96 -53.97 -66.01
C ALA A 18 3.81 -52.56 -66.60
N ALA A 19 4.17 -51.53 -65.82
CA ALA A 19 4.36 -50.18 -66.32
C ALA A 19 5.50 -49.52 -65.53
N THR A 20 6.55 -49.22 -66.28
CA THR A 20 7.66 -48.28 -66.06
C THR A 20 7.48 -47.28 -64.92
N PHE A 21 8.46 -47.20 -64.01
CA PHE A 21 8.61 -46.11 -63.04
C PHE A 21 8.84 -44.76 -63.76
N PRO A 22 7.96 -43.76 -63.62
CA PRO A 22 8.33 -42.39 -63.95
C PRO A 22 9.21 -41.83 -62.82
N SER A 23 10.33 -41.22 -63.23
CA SER A 23 11.24 -40.46 -62.39
C SER A 23 10.48 -39.43 -61.55
N GLY A 24 10.88 -39.29 -60.28
CA GLY A 24 10.20 -38.47 -59.29
C GLY A 24 10.06 -37.00 -59.69
N PRO A 25 9.13 -36.26 -59.05
CA PRO A 25 8.95 -34.85 -59.31
C PRO A 25 10.22 -34.08 -58.93
N THR A 26 10.88 -33.51 -59.94
CA THR A 26 11.81 -32.40 -59.81
C THR A 26 11.14 -31.31 -59.00
N THR A 27 11.60 -31.09 -57.77
CA THR A 27 11.34 -29.86 -57.02
C THR A 27 11.98 -28.71 -57.80
N ALA A 28 11.14 -27.99 -58.55
CA ALA A 28 11.49 -26.70 -59.11
C ALA A 28 11.92 -25.78 -57.96
N GLN A 29 13.18 -25.38 -57.97
CA GLN A 29 13.68 -24.30 -57.11
C GLN A 29 12.84 -23.05 -57.38
N PRO A 30 12.38 -22.33 -56.33
CA PRO A 30 11.88 -20.98 -56.52
C PRO A 30 13.07 -20.13 -57.00
N THR A 31 13.04 -19.75 -58.27
CA THR A 31 13.92 -18.73 -58.82
C THR A 31 13.66 -17.44 -58.05
N ALA A 32 14.65 -16.99 -57.27
CA ALA A 32 14.63 -15.67 -56.64
C ALA A 32 14.56 -14.61 -57.74
N SER A 33 13.38 -13.99 -57.89
CA SER A 33 13.19 -12.83 -58.74
C SER A 33 13.95 -11.66 -58.14
N LYS A 34 15.15 -11.38 -58.67
CA LYS A 34 15.77 -10.06 -58.61
C LYS A 34 14.84 -9.08 -59.35
N ASN A 35 14.22 -8.17 -58.61
CA ASN A 35 14.01 -6.75 -58.94
C ASN A 35 13.12 -6.10 -57.86
N ALA A 36 13.75 -5.45 -56.88
CA ALA A 36 13.08 -4.53 -55.96
C ALA A 36 13.14 -3.10 -56.55
N ASP A 37 12.42 -2.85 -57.65
CA ASP A 37 12.40 -1.55 -58.35
C ASP A 37 11.17 -0.70 -57.98
N GLY A 38 10.90 -0.53 -56.69
CA GLY A 38 9.90 0.41 -56.16
C GLY A 38 10.57 1.54 -55.36
N PRO A 39 9.97 2.74 -55.28
CA PRO A 39 10.48 3.78 -54.38
C PRO A 39 10.56 3.23 -52.94
N PRO A 40 11.61 3.54 -52.16
CA PRO A 40 11.71 3.09 -50.77
C PRO A 40 10.45 3.51 -50.01
N ARG A 41 9.87 2.59 -49.24
CA ARG A 41 8.60 2.82 -48.53
C ARG A 41 8.84 2.80 -47.03
N THR A 42 8.36 3.85 -46.36
CA THR A 42 8.51 4.03 -44.93
C THR A 42 7.16 4.24 -44.27
N ILE A 43 6.88 3.55 -43.15
CA ILE A 43 5.77 3.93 -42.26
C ILE A 43 6.34 4.48 -40.96
N ILE A 44 5.90 5.68 -40.60
CA ILE A 44 6.15 6.25 -39.28
C ILE A 44 5.06 5.76 -38.34
N VAL A 45 5.45 5.07 -37.28
CA VAL A 45 4.55 4.59 -36.22
C VAL A 45 4.68 5.55 -35.04
N LEU A 46 3.62 6.29 -34.76
CA LEU A 46 3.57 7.28 -33.68
C LEU A 46 2.86 6.70 -32.46
N ASP A 47 3.56 6.69 -31.33
CA ASP A 47 2.97 6.46 -30.01
C ASP A 47 2.02 7.61 -29.65
N ALA A 48 0.77 7.24 -29.40
CA ALA A 48 -0.24 8.11 -28.84
C ALA A 48 -0.95 7.41 -27.68
N SER A 49 -0.22 6.61 -26.91
CA SER A 49 -0.69 6.05 -25.65
C SER A 49 -0.86 7.13 -24.58
N GLY A 50 -1.55 6.80 -23.49
CA GLY A 50 -1.83 7.76 -22.41
C GLY A 50 -0.59 8.44 -21.81
N SER A 51 0.58 7.77 -21.81
CA SER A 51 1.85 8.33 -21.32
C SER A 51 2.34 9.54 -22.11
N MET A 52 1.93 9.67 -23.38
CA MET A 52 2.28 10.80 -24.24
C MET A 52 1.62 12.13 -23.84
N LEU A 53 0.71 12.12 -22.87
CA LEU A 53 0.20 13.34 -22.21
C LEU A 53 1.15 13.87 -21.13
N ALA A 54 2.12 13.08 -20.66
CA ALA A 54 3.07 13.52 -19.65
C ALA A 54 3.92 14.70 -20.16
N PRO A 55 4.28 15.66 -19.30
CA PRO A 55 5.07 16.81 -19.71
C PRO A 55 6.57 16.48 -19.81
N VAL A 56 7.25 17.09 -20.78
CA VAL A 56 8.71 17.18 -20.90
C VAL A 56 9.05 18.63 -21.19
N GLY A 57 9.86 19.26 -20.32
CA GLY A 57 10.17 20.69 -20.47
C GLY A 57 8.93 21.60 -20.44
N GLY A 58 7.89 21.24 -19.68
CA GLY A 58 6.66 22.02 -19.53
C GLY A 58 5.63 21.87 -20.67
N ARG A 59 5.92 21.05 -21.69
CA ARG A 59 5.00 20.78 -22.81
C ARG A 59 4.64 19.28 -22.86
N PRO A 60 3.42 18.90 -23.27
CA PRO A 60 3.07 17.48 -23.45
C PRO A 60 3.97 16.79 -24.47
N LYS A 61 4.40 15.55 -24.19
CA LYS A 61 5.26 14.76 -25.09
C LYS A 61 4.69 14.66 -26.51
N ILE A 62 3.39 14.42 -26.63
CA ILE A 62 2.71 14.36 -27.93
C ILE A 62 2.86 15.66 -28.72
N ALA A 63 2.82 16.84 -28.07
CA ALA A 63 2.95 18.12 -28.76
C ALA A 63 4.36 18.28 -29.35
N ILE A 64 5.38 17.84 -28.62
CA ILE A 64 6.78 17.85 -29.06
C ILE A 64 6.99 16.85 -30.22
N ALA A 65 6.41 15.66 -30.12
CA ALA A 65 6.48 14.66 -31.18
C ALA A 65 5.83 15.12 -32.49
N ARG A 66 4.70 15.86 -32.43
CA ARG A 66 4.05 16.44 -33.62
C ARG A 66 4.90 17.49 -34.30
N GLU A 67 5.50 18.39 -33.51
CA GLU A 67 6.37 19.44 -34.02
C GLU A 67 7.58 18.83 -34.72
N ALA A 68 8.28 17.90 -34.05
CA ALA A 68 9.46 17.25 -34.60
C ALA A 68 9.13 16.39 -35.84
N LEU A 69 7.97 15.73 -35.87
CA LEU A 69 7.47 15.03 -37.06
C LEU A 69 7.20 15.99 -38.22
N GLY A 70 6.59 17.15 -37.94
CA GLY A 70 6.34 18.16 -38.95
C GLY A 70 7.62 18.69 -39.59
N ASP A 71 8.68 18.88 -38.80
CA ASP A 71 9.98 19.32 -39.31
C ASP A 71 10.70 18.24 -40.10
N LEU A 72 10.62 16.98 -39.67
CA LEU A 72 11.13 15.84 -40.44
C LEU A 72 10.49 15.77 -41.84
N LEU A 73 9.17 15.94 -41.92
CA LEU A 73 8.44 15.83 -43.18
C LEU A 73 8.74 16.98 -44.15
N LYS A 74 9.13 18.17 -43.66
CA LYS A 74 9.57 19.29 -44.54
C LYS A 74 10.87 18.98 -45.28
N GLY A 75 11.77 18.21 -44.66
CA GLY A 75 13.07 17.82 -45.21
C GLY A 75 13.11 16.44 -45.84
N TRP A 76 11.95 15.81 -46.05
CA TRP A 76 11.84 14.43 -46.53
C TRP A 76 12.23 14.29 -48.00
N ASP A 77 12.89 13.18 -48.36
CA ASP A 77 13.22 12.91 -49.77
C ASP A 77 11.93 12.60 -50.55
N PRO A 78 11.58 13.38 -51.59
CA PRO A 78 10.36 13.17 -52.37
C PRO A 78 10.32 11.82 -53.12
N LYS A 79 11.44 11.10 -53.19
CA LYS A 79 11.52 9.75 -53.78
C LYS A 79 11.11 8.64 -52.82
N VAL A 80 11.02 8.91 -51.51
CA VAL A 80 10.65 7.93 -50.49
C VAL A 80 9.17 8.07 -50.18
N GLU A 81 8.40 7.01 -50.42
CA GLU A 81 6.99 6.97 -50.04
C GLU A 81 6.86 6.86 -48.53
N VAL A 82 5.96 7.65 -47.94
CA VAL A 82 5.78 7.73 -46.49
C VAL A 82 4.33 7.52 -46.10
N GLY A 83 4.11 6.71 -45.08
CA GLY A 83 2.82 6.50 -44.44
C GLY A 83 2.90 6.82 -42.95
N LEU A 84 1.73 6.92 -42.31
CA LEU A 84 1.59 7.19 -40.89
C LEU A 84 0.65 6.16 -40.26
N MET A 85 1.11 5.55 -39.19
CA MET A 85 0.34 4.69 -38.31
C MET A 85 0.41 5.25 -36.89
N ALA A 86 -0.66 5.12 -36.12
CA ALA A 86 -0.66 5.49 -34.71
C ALA A 86 -1.34 4.41 -33.88
N TYR A 87 -0.93 4.30 -32.62
CA TYR A 87 -1.58 3.42 -31.65
C TYR A 87 -1.98 4.17 -30.38
N GLY A 88 -2.98 3.64 -29.68
CA GLY A 88 -3.47 4.16 -28.40
C GLY A 88 -4.23 5.48 -28.49
N HIS A 89 -4.63 5.94 -29.68
CA HIS A 89 -5.19 7.29 -29.85
C HIS A 89 -6.73 7.38 -29.80
N ARG A 90 -7.47 6.26 -29.63
CA ARG A 90 -8.95 6.24 -29.69
C ARG A 90 -9.60 5.58 -28.49
N ARG A 91 -9.03 4.47 -28.01
CA ARG A 91 -9.67 3.57 -27.02
C ARG A 91 -8.76 3.35 -25.80
N LYS A 92 -9.35 3.36 -24.61
CA LYS A 92 -8.66 3.04 -23.35
C LYS A 92 -8.60 1.52 -23.18
N ASN A 93 -7.50 1.01 -22.60
CA ASN A 93 -7.33 -0.40 -22.24
C ASN A 93 -7.52 -1.40 -23.39
N ASP A 94 -7.20 -1.01 -24.62
CA ASP A 94 -7.41 -1.83 -25.82
C ASP A 94 -6.11 -1.99 -26.61
N CYS A 95 -5.54 -3.20 -26.59
CA CYS A 95 -4.33 -3.56 -27.34
C CYS A 95 -4.55 -3.69 -28.85
N SER A 96 -5.80 -3.66 -29.32
CA SER A 96 -6.14 -3.61 -30.74
C SER A 96 -6.25 -2.18 -31.27
N ASP A 97 -6.02 -1.15 -30.44
CA ASP A 97 -6.11 0.25 -30.86
C ASP A 97 -4.90 0.70 -31.69
N ILE A 98 -4.80 0.18 -32.91
CA ILE A 98 -3.81 0.52 -33.92
C ILE A 98 -4.57 0.98 -35.17
N GLU A 99 -4.09 2.04 -35.83
CA GLU A 99 -4.69 2.56 -37.05
C GLU A 99 -3.64 3.02 -38.05
N LEU A 100 -3.77 2.53 -39.28
CA LEU A 100 -3.09 3.12 -40.42
C LEU A 100 -3.85 4.40 -40.84
N LEU A 101 -3.32 5.54 -40.42
CA LEU A 101 -3.91 6.85 -40.63
C LEU A 101 -3.67 7.38 -42.06
N VAL A 102 -2.46 7.14 -42.58
CA VAL A 102 -2.08 7.51 -43.94
C VAL A 102 -1.34 6.33 -44.56
N PRO A 103 -1.88 5.71 -45.63
CA PRO A 103 -1.17 4.67 -46.37
C PRO A 103 0.14 5.21 -46.98
N ALA A 104 1.16 4.36 -47.11
CA ALA A 104 2.41 4.76 -47.72
C ALA A 104 2.21 5.18 -49.19
N GLY A 105 2.65 6.40 -49.51
CA GLY A 105 2.57 6.98 -50.84
C GLY A 105 3.41 8.26 -50.96
N ARG A 106 3.23 9.00 -52.07
CA ARG A 106 3.88 10.31 -52.23
C ARG A 106 3.47 11.26 -51.09
N LEU A 107 4.47 11.89 -50.48
CA LEU A 107 4.27 12.75 -49.31
C LEU A 107 3.44 14.00 -49.64
N ASP A 108 2.31 14.13 -48.97
CA ASP A 108 1.55 15.37 -48.81
C ASP A 108 1.68 15.82 -47.35
N VAL A 109 2.61 16.73 -47.09
CA VAL A 109 2.94 17.21 -45.73
C VAL A 109 1.71 17.83 -45.08
N THR A 110 0.91 18.60 -45.82
CA THR A 110 -0.29 19.27 -45.29
C THR A 110 -1.31 18.25 -44.82
N ARG A 111 -1.61 17.24 -45.65
CA ARG A 111 -2.54 16.17 -45.31
C ARG A 111 -2.07 15.37 -44.10
N VAL A 112 -0.79 14.98 -44.06
CA VAL A 112 -0.23 14.21 -42.93
C VAL A 112 -0.31 15.03 -41.64
N MET A 113 0.05 16.31 -41.68
CA MET A 113 0.03 17.17 -40.48
C MET A 113 -1.39 17.49 -39.98
N THR A 114 -2.39 17.58 -40.87
CA THR A 114 -3.80 17.68 -40.45
C THR A 114 -4.22 16.45 -39.65
N VAL A 115 -3.86 15.25 -40.12
CA VAL A 115 -4.19 14.00 -39.44
C VAL A 115 -3.46 13.88 -38.10
N VAL A 116 -2.16 14.20 -38.07
CA VAL A 116 -1.34 14.23 -36.85
C VAL A 116 -1.90 15.20 -35.80
N GLY A 117 -2.43 16.35 -36.23
CA GLY A 117 -3.06 17.33 -35.35
C GLY A 117 -4.31 16.82 -34.62
N GLY A 118 -5.05 15.90 -35.26
CA GLY A 118 -6.28 15.31 -34.71
C GLY A 118 -6.09 14.15 -33.74
N ILE A 119 -4.88 13.60 -33.63
CA ILE A 119 -4.56 12.48 -32.72
C ILE A 119 -4.83 12.91 -31.26
N GLN A 120 -5.29 12.02 -30.39
CA GLN A 120 -5.49 12.33 -28.97
C GLN A 120 -4.96 11.17 -28.13
N PRO A 121 -3.94 11.37 -27.28
CA PRO A 121 -3.39 10.24 -26.56
C PRO A 121 -4.34 9.70 -25.49
N LYS A 122 -4.56 8.38 -25.44
CA LYS A 122 -5.63 7.82 -24.60
C LYS A 122 -5.42 6.40 -24.09
N GLY A 123 -4.78 5.54 -24.87
CA GLY A 123 -4.84 4.09 -24.78
C GLY A 123 -3.54 3.43 -24.33
N MET A 124 -3.46 2.12 -24.58
CA MET A 124 -2.29 1.27 -24.28
C MET A 124 -1.22 1.41 -25.37
N THR A 125 -0.10 0.70 -25.19
CA THR A 125 1.13 0.78 -26.01
C THR A 125 1.39 -0.54 -26.75
N PRO A 126 0.54 -0.96 -27.73
CA PRO A 126 0.72 -2.21 -28.49
C PRO A 126 1.80 -2.07 -29.57
N LEU A 127 3.04 -1.74 -29.17
CA LEU A 127 4.09 -1.32 -30.11
C LEU A 127 4.52 -2.44 -31.07
N SER A 128 4.63 -3.68 -30.58
CA SER A 128 5.11 -4.80 -31.38
C SER A 128 4.11 -5.18 -32.46
N GLU A 129 2.82 -5.14 -32.12
CA GLU A 129 1.74 -5.38 -33.07
C GLU A 129 1.60 -4.22 -34.07
N ALA A 130 1.80 -2.97 -33.63
CA ALA A 130 1.83 -1.83 -34.55
C ALA A 130 2.98 -1.94 -35.58
N VAL A 131 4.16 -2.39 -35.16
CA VAL A 131 5.29 -2.63 -36.09
C VAL A 131 4.99 -3.79 -37.03
N ARG A 132 4.34 -4.86 -36.57
CA ARG A 132 3.89 -5.97 -37.42
C ARG A 132 2.89 -5.51 -38.48
N GLN A 133 1.89 -4.72 -38.10
CA GLN A 133 0.89 -4.17 -39.03
C GLN A 133 1.51 -3.17 -40.02
N ALA A 134 2.45 -2.34 -39.56
CA ALA A 134 3.20 -1.44 -40.44
C ALA A 134 4.02 -2.22 -41.47
N ALA A 135 4.72 -3.28 -41.05
CA ALA A 135 5.46 -4.16 -41.95
C ALA A 135 4.55 -4.82 -43.00
N GLN A 136 3.41 -5.34 -42.56
CA GLN A 136 2.40 -5.95 -43.45
C GLN A 136 1.83 -4.93 -44.45
N SER A 137 1.50 -3.71 -44.00
CA SER A 137 1.01 -2.64 -44.87
C SER A 137 2.04 -2.21 -45.91
N LEU A 138 3.33 -2.36 -45.61
CA LEU A 138 4.43 -2.11 -46.54
C LEU A 138 4.71 -3.29 -47.49
N ARG A 139 4.05 -4.43 -47.30
CA ARG A 139 4.32 -5.70 -48.01
C ARG A 139 5.80 -6.08 -47.91
N PHE A 140 6.34 -6.06 -46.69
CA PHE A 140 7.77 -6.26 -46.40
C PHE A 140 8.37 -7.60 -46.89
N THR A 141 7.53 -8.60 -47.18
CA THR A 141 7.92 -9.89 -47.78
C THR A 141 8.12 -9.83 -49.29
N GLU A 142 7.65 -8.75 -49.93
CA GLU A 142 7.70 -8.54 -51.38
C GLU A 142 8.63 -7.39 -51.76
N GLN A 143 8.75 -6.36 -50.90
CA GLN A 143 9.48 -5.13 -51.15
C GLN A 143 10.31 -4.71 -49.94
N SER A 144 11.41 -3.98 -50.16
CA SER A 144 12.17 -3.33 -49.10
C SER A 144 11.27 -2.35 -48.35
N ALA A 145 11.29 -2.40 -47.02
CA ALA A 145 10.35 -1.70 -46.17
C ALA A 145 11.04 -1.19 -44.90
N THR A 146 10.82 0.09 -44.58
CA THR A 146 11.36 0.70 -43.36
C THR A 146 10.24 1.14 -42.43
N VAL A 147 10.39 0.90 -41.14
CA VAL A 147 9.51 1.44 -40.10
C VAL A 147 10.31 2.39 -39.22
N ILE A 148 9.75 3.56 -38.91
CA ILE A 148 10.29 4.49 -37.92
C ILE A 148 9.29 4.54 -36.76
N LEU A 149 9.64 3.92 -35.63
CA LEU A 149 8.82 3.90 -34.42
C LEU A 149 9.24 5.06 -33.51
N ILE A 150 8.28 5.88 -33.08
CA ILE A 150 8.45 6.91 -32.05
C ILE A 150 7.65 6.45 -30.84
N SER A 151 8.31 6.17 -29.72
CA SER A 151 7.71 5.54 -28.54
C SER A 151 8.23 6.16 -27.24
N ASP A 152 7.36 6.39 -26.25
CA ASP A 152 7.76 6.98 -24.95
C ASP A 152 7.75 5.99 -23.77
N GLY A 153 7.39 4.74 -24.03
CA GLY A 153 7.30 3.70 -23.01
C GLY A 153 7.51 2.28 -23.51
N ILE A 154 7.29 1.34 -22.58
CA ILE A 154 7.40 -0.11 -22.78
C ILE A 154 6.11 -0.70 -23.37
N GLU A 155 6.25 -1.86 -23.99
CA GLU A 155 5.13 -2.68 -24.45
C GLU A 155 4.20 -3.04 -23.28
N THR A 156 2.93 -2.61 -23.35
CA THR A 156 1.93 -2.91 -22.30
C THR A 156 0.97 -4.03 -22.69
N CYS A 157 1.13 -4.59 -23.90
CA CYS A 157 0.24 -5.61 -24.46
C CYS A 157 0.86 -7.02 -24.52
N LYS A 158 1.86 -7.27 -23.65
CA LYS A 158 2.46 -8.60 -23.38
C LYS A 158 3.17 -9.26 -24.57
N ALA A 159 3.46 -8.51 -25.64
CA ALA A 159 4.33 -8.97 -26.71
C ALA A 159 5.80 -8.77 -26.35
N ASP A 160 6.70 -9.52 -26.98
CA ASP A 160 8.15 -9.28 -26.90
C ASP A 160 8.61 -8.53 -28.17
N PRO A 161 9.00 -7.24 -28.06
CA PRO A 161 9.50 -6.47 -29.18
C PRO A 161 10.71 -7.10 -29.87
N CYS A 162 11.56 -7.80 -29.11
CA CYS A 162 12.78 -8.45 -29.61
C CYS A 162 12.43 -9.64 -30.49
N ALA A 163 11.53 -10.51 -30.02
CA ALA A 163 11.02 -11.65 -30.78
C ALA A 163 10.34 -11.22 -32.08
N VAL A 164 9.53 -10.16 -32.05
CA VAL A 164 8.88 -9.60 -33.25
C VAL A 164 9.90 -9.06 -34.23
N GLY A 165 10.94 -8.35 -33.76
CA GLY A 165 12.03 -7.89 -34.62
C GLY A 165 12.75 -9.03 -35.34
N ALA A 166 13.05 -10.12 -34.64
CA ALA A 166 13.69 -11.30 -35.21
C ALA A 166 12.79 -12.01 -36.23
N GLU A 167 11.49 -12.13 -35.93
CA GLU A 167 10.49 -12.69 -36.84
C GLU A 167 10.40 -11.88 -38.14
N LEU A 168 10.22 -10.57 -38.04
CA LEU A 168 10.08 -9.69 -39.20
C LEU A 168 11.36 -9.65 -40.05
N LYS A 169 12.54 -9.73 -39.43
CA LYS A 169 13.81 -9.82 -40.16
C LYS A 169 13.93 -11.11 -40.97
N LYS A 170 13.44 -12.23 -40.42
CA LYS A 170 13.47 -13.54 -41.08
C LYS A 170 12.53 -13.61 -42.28
N LEU A 171 11.37 -12.96 -42.20
CA LEU A 171 10.33 -13.01 -43.22
C LEU A 171 10.51 -11.95 -44.33
N GLY A 172 11.12 -10.80 -44.01
CA GLY A 172 11.25 -9.67 -44.94
C GLY A 172 12.39 -9.79 -45.94
N VAL A 173 12.22 -9.20 -47.12
CA VAL A 173 13.25 -9.13 -48.18
C VAL A 173 14.37 -8.16 -47.80
N ASP A 174 14.01 -6.99 -47.27
CA ASP A 174 14.92 -6.01 -46.66
C ASP A 174 14.11 -5.09 -45.73
N PHE A 175 13.72 -5.66 -44.59
CA PHE A 175 12.93 -4.97 -43.57
C PHE A 175 13.84 -4.39 -42.48
N ARG A 176 13.63 -3.10 -42.15
CA ARG A 176 14.34 -2.38 -41.08
C ARG A 176 13.36 -1.61 -40.20
N THR A 177 13.61 -1.61 -38.90
CA THR A 177 12.88 -0.77 -37.94
C THR A 177 13.86 0.15 -37.22
N HIS A 178 13.78 1.45 -37.47
CA HIS A 178 14.43 2.46 -36.64
C HIS A 178 13.50 2.80 -35.47
N VAL A 179 14.04 2.90 -34.26
CA VAL A 179 13.25 3.15 -33.05
C VAL A 179 13.79 4.37 -32.34
N ILE A 180 12.89 5.28 -31.99
CA ILE A 180 13.19 6.52 -31.28
C ILE A 180 12.50 6.45 -29.92
N GLY A 181 13.29 6.23 -28.87
CA GLY A 181 12.82 6.25 -27.49
C GLY A 181 12.75 7.67 -26.97
N PHE A 182 11.55 8.23 -26.85
CA PHE A 182 11.34 9.60 -26.41
C PHE A 182 11.05 9.69 -24.90
N ASN A 183 12.02 10.18 -24.14
CA ASN A 183 11.99 10.28 -22.69
C ASN A 183 11.67 8.94 -22.00
N VAL A 184 12.33 7.87 -22.46
CA VAL A 184 12.28 6.52 -21.90
C VAL A 184 13.38 6.36 -20.83
N GLN A 185 13.07 5.68 -19.71
CA GLN A 185 14.06 5.41 -18.67
C GLN A 185 15.05 4.32 -19.12
N ARG A 186 16.33 4.37 -18.71
CA ARG A 186 17.36 3.42 -19.18
C ARG A 186 17.02 1.95 -18.98
N GLN A 187 16.41 1.61 -17.85
CA GLN A 187 16.00 0.24 -17.51
C GLN A 187 14.91 -0.31 -18.46
N ASP A 188 14.18 0.58 -19.12
CA ASP A 188 13.02 0.29 -19.95
C ASP A 188 13.36 0.32 -21.47
N GLU A 189 14.58 0.72 -21.85
CA GLU A 189 14.99 0.82 -23.25
C GLU A 189 15.31 -0.55 -23.90
N GLY A 190 15.47 -1.61 -23.10
CA GLY A 190 15.99 -2.91 -23.56
C GLY A 190 15.20 -3.51 -24.73
N GLY A 191 13.88 -3.55 -24.62
CA GLY A 191 13.00 -4.09 -25.67
C GLY A 191 13.05 -3.27 -26.97
N LEU A 192 13.00 -1.94 -26.85
CA LEU A 192 13.07 -1.01 -27.99
C LEU A 192 14.42 -1.09 -28.72
N ARG A 193 15.52 -1.18 -27.96
CA ARG A 193 16.87 -1.38 -28.50
C ARG A 193 16.99 -2.71 -29.23
N CYS A 194 16.45 -3.79 -28.66
CA CYS A 194 16.48 -5.07 -29.34
C CYS A 194 15.67 -5.04 -30.64
N LEU A 195 14.44 -4.52 -30.63
CA LEU A 195 13.60 -4.44 -31.83
C LEU A 195 14.32 -3.75 -33.01
N ALA A 196 14.98 -2.62 -32.74
CA ALA A 196 15.75 -1.92 -33.76
C ALA A 196 16.94 -2.77 -34.27
N ARG A 197 17.72 -3.34 -33.35
CA ARG A 197 18.90 -4.14 -33.69
C ARG A 197 18.55 -5.42 -34.44
N ALA A 198 17.50 -6.13 -34.02
CA ALA A 198 17.06 -7.40 -34.59
C ALA A 198 16.64 -7.26 -36.07
N THR A 199 16.11 -6.10 -36.45
CA THR A 199 15.73 -5.80 -37.85
C THR A 199 16.88 -5.19 -38.66
N GLY A 200 18.02 -4.86 -38.03
CA GLY A 200 19.12 -4.14 -38.68
C GLY A 200 18.88 -2.63 -38.81
N GLY A 201 17.94 -2.08 -38.04
CA GLY A 201 17.75 -0.64 -37.86
C GLY A 201 18.58 -0.09 -36.70
N THR A 202 18.24 1.13 -36.27
CA THR A 202 19.00 1.89 -35.26
C THR A 202 18.08 2.41 -34.18
N TYR A 203 18.51 2.30 -32.92
CA TYR A 203 17.84 2.90 -31.78
C TYR A 203 18.43 4.28 -31.48
N PHE A 204 17.57 5.28 -31.38
CA PHE A 204 17.92 6.65 -31.01
C PHE A 204 17.25 7.00 -29.68
N SER A 205 18.03 7.49 -28.71
CA SER A 205 17.49 7.96 -27.42
C SER A 205 17.30 9.47 -27.49
N ALA A 206 16.09 9.95 -27.21
CA ALA A 206 15.74 11.37 -27.24
C ALA A 206 15.19 11.79 -25.88
N LYS A 207 15.91 12.65 -25.14
CA LYS A 207 15.50 13.08 -23.79
C LYS A 207 14.64 14.35 -23.77
N ASP A 208 14.72 15.13 -24.83
CA ASP A 208 14.07 16.44 -24.97
C ASP A 208 13.69 16.69 -26.44
N ALA A 209 13.09 17.84 -26.70
CA ALA A 209 12.61 18.23 -28.03
C ALA A 209 13.74 18.32 -29.07
N ALA A 210 14.92 18.82 -28.69
CA ALA A 210 16.05 18.98 -29.59
C ALA A 210 16.62 17.60 -29.98
N ALA A 211 16.80 16.72 -29.00
CA ALA A 211 17.24 15.35 -29.22
C ALA A 211 16.23 14.54 -30.04
N LEU A 212 14.93 14.78 -29.88
CA LEU A 212 13.89 14.12 -30.68
C LEU A 212 13.95 14.56 -32.14
N HIS A 213 14.11 15.86 -32.40
CA HIS A 213 14.27 16.40 -33.74
C HIS A 213 15.53 15.83 -34.45
N GLU A 214 16.66 15.76 -33.74
CA GLU A 214 17.90 15.18 -34.25
C GLU A 214 17.73 13.68 -34.55
N ALA A 215 17.15 12.91 -33.63
CA ALA A 215 16.90 11.49 -33.78
C ALA A 215 15.99 11.19 -34.99
N LEU A 216 14.92 11.97 -35.18
CA LEU A 216 14.02 11.85 -36.32
C LEU A 216 14.74 12.15 -37.64
N THR A 217 15.56 13.20 -37.67
CA THR A 217 16.36 13.56 -38.85
C THR A 217 17.33 12.44 -39.22
N GLN A 218 18.01 11.84 -38.24
CA GLN A 218 18.94 10.73 -38.46
C GLN A 218 18.19 9.46 -38.91
N ALA A 219 17.05 9.14 -38.31
CA ALA A 219 16.22 8.01 -38.70
C ALA A 219 15.66 8.16 -40.12
N GLY A 220 15.22 9.37 -40.51
CA GLY A 220 14.75 9.66 -41.87
C GLY A 220 15.85 9.50 -42.92
N ARG A 221 17.08 9.98 -42.62
CA ARG A 221 18.24 9.76 -43.50
C ARG A 221 18.60 8.28 -43.63
N ALA A 222 18.55 7.53 -42.52
CA ALA A 222 18.82 6.10 -42.52
C ALA A 222 17.76 5.29 -43.31
N ALA A 223 16.50 5.75 -43.28
CA ALA A 223 15.41 5.18 -44.09
C ALA A 223 15.56 5.47 -45.59
N ALA A 224 16.16 6.60 -45.97
CA ALA A 224 16.44 6.96 -47.36
C ALA A 224 17.74 6.36 -47.93
N ALA A 225 18.61 5.79 -47.09
CA ALA A 225 19.89 5.23 -47.53
C ALA A 225 19.70 3.85 -48.22
N PRO A 226 20.32 3.63 -49.41
CA PRO A 226 20.30 2.32 -50.07
C PRO A 226 21.10 1.28 -49.29
N THR A 227 20.65 0.03 -49.32
CA THR A 227 21.27 -1.10 -48.63
C THR A 227 22.69 -1.35 -49.20
N PRO A 228 23.75 -1.44 -48.38
CA PRO A 228 25.07 -1.80 -48.89
C PRO A 228 25.05 -3.24 -49.43
N PRO A 229 25.70 -3.53 -50.59
CA PRO A 229 25.65 -4.86 -51.20
C PRO A 229 26.34 -5.91 -50.32
N PRO A 230 25.88 -7.19 -50.36
CA PRO A 230 26.57 -8.27 -49.68
C PRO A 230 27.91 -8.53 -50.37
N VAL A 231 29.00 -8.33 -49.64
CA VAL A 231 30.35 -8.64 -50.13
C VAL A 231 30.49 -10.17 -50.23
N PRO A 232 30.81 -10.75 -51.40
CA PRO A 232 31.06 -12.19 -51.49
C PRO A 232 32.35 -12.54 -50.74
N ALA A 233 32.29 -13.61 -49.92
CA ALA A 233 33.42 -14.09 -49.14
C ALA A 233 34.57 -14.53 -50.06
N ARG A 234 35.63 -13.74 -50.10
CA ARG A 234 36.97 -14.16 -50.55
C ARG A 234 37.76 -14.58 -49.30
N PRO A 235 38.42 -15.74 -49.27
CA PRO A 235 39.25 -16.11 -48.15
C PRO A 235 40.52 -15.26 -48.16
N ALA A 236 40.76 -14.52 -47.08
CA ALA A 236 42.00 -13.79 -46.82
C ALA A 236 42.25 -13.79 -45.29
N PRO A 237 43.52 -13.63 -44.87
CA PRO A 237 44.20 -14.51 -43.92
C PRO A 237 43.83 -14.23 -42.47
N ASN A 238 43.88 -15.30 -41.67
CA ASN A 238 43.75 -15.32 -40.22
C ASN A 238 44.72 -14.33 -39.54
N PRO A 239 44.24 -13.25 -38.89
CA PRO A 239 44.96 -12.68 -37.76
C PRO A 239 44.44 -13.40 -36.52
N ALA A 240 45.29 -14.23 -35.91
CA ALA A 240 44.99 -14.84 -34.63
C ALA A 240 44.58 -13.74 -33.64
N LEU A 241 43.30 -13.72 -33.26
CA LEU A 241 42.82 -12.97 -32.10
C LEU A 241 43.43 -13.60 -30.84
N PRO A 242 43.71 -12.81 -29.79
CA PRO A 242 44.27 -13.35 -28.55
C PRO A 242 43.38 -14.48 -28.02
N LYS A 243 44.01 -15.56 -27.53
CA LYS A 243 43.32 -16.72 -26.94
C LYS A 243 42.54 -16.28 -25.71
N ALA A 244 41.29 -15.87 -25.86
CA ALA A 244 40.36 -15.80 -24.75
C ALA A 244 39.97 -17.23 -24.34
N THR A 245 39.81 -17.46 -23.04
CA THR A 245 39.33 -18.74 -22.50
C THR A 245 38.17 -18.50 -21.54
N LEU A 246 37.30 -19.49 -21.42
CA LEU A 246 36.22 -19.53 -20.44
C LEU A 246 36.35 -20.81 -19.62
N THR A 247 36.01 -20.69 -18.34
CA THR A 247 35.87 -21.80 -17.42
C THR A 247 34.55 -21.63 -16.69
N ALA A 248 33.55 -22.40 -17.13
CA ALA A 248 32.26 -22.57 -16.49
C ALA A 248 32.12 -24.05 -16.02
N PRO A 249 31.23 -24.35 -15.05
CA PRO A 249 30.89 -25.74 -14.73
C PRO A 249 30.23 -26.44 -15.93
N ALA A 250 30.29 -27.78 -15.97
CA ALA A 250 29.66 -28.57 -17.04
C ALA A 250 28.12 -28.53 -17.00
N SER A 251 27.55 -28.28 -15.82
CA SER A 251 26.10 -28.12 -15.63
C SER A 251 25.79 -27.08 -14.56
N VAL A 252 24.59 -26.51 -14.63
CA VAL A 252 24.08 -25.55 -13.67
C VAL A 252 22.56 -25.71 -13.53
N THR A 253 22.01 -25.44 -12.36
CA THR A 253 20.56 -25.49 -12.16
C THR A 253 19.90 -24.25 -12.77
N ALA A 254 18.76 -24.41 -13.44
CA ALA A 254 17.99 -23.31 -13.99
C ALA A 254 17.74 -22.21 -12.94
N GLY A 255 17.98 -20.95 -13.33
CA GLY A 255 17.81 -19.78 -12.46
C GLY A 255 18.87 -19.60 -11.35
N SER A 256 19.82 -20.53 -11.18
CA SER A 256 20.89 -20.40 -10.17
C SER A 256 22.02 -19.49 -10.66
N ALA A 257 22.70 -18.83 -9.72
CA ALA A 257 23.93 -18.10 -10.01
C ALA A 257 25.10 -19.07 -10.25
N LEU A 258 25.98 -18.74 -11.19
CA LEU A 258 27.27 -19.38 -11.40
C LEU A 258 28.35 -18.32 -11.58
N SER A 259 29.57 -18.66 -11.19
CA SER A 259 30.74 -17.82 -11.37
C SER A 259 31.55 -18.34 -12.55
N VAL A 260 31.69 -17.52 -13.60
CA VAL A 260 32.41 -17.90 -14.82
C VAL A 260 33.77 -17.22 -14.83
N ALA A 261 34.84 -18.01 -14.74
CA ALA A 261 36.19 -17.48 -14.88
C ALA A 261 36.53 -17.32 -16.36
N TRP A 262 37.30 -16.29 -16.68
CA TRP A 262 37.64 -15.98 -18.06
C TRP A 262 39.06 -15.42 -18.18
N THR A 263 39.66 -15.60 -19.35
CA THR A 263 40.84 -14.84 -19.80
C THR A 263 40.51 -14.19 -21.14
N GLY A 264 41.04 -13.00 -21.41
CA GLY A 264 40.67 -12.29 -22.61
C GLY A 264 41.03 -10.80 -22.55
N PRO A 265 40.69 -10.04 -23.61
CA PRO A 265 41.07 -8.64 -23.76
C PRO A 265 40.46 -7.70 -22.72
N ASN A 266 39.33 -8.07 -22.10
CA ASN A 266 38.58 -7.26 -21.12
C ASN A 266 38.36 -5.82 -21.60
N ALA A 267 38.05 -5.67 -22.88
CA ALA A 267 37.74 -4.37 -23.44
C ALA A 267 36.40 -3.87 -22.87
N LYS A 268 36.22 -2.55 -22.87
CA LYS A 268 34.97 -1.94 -22.42
C LYS A 268 33.80 -2.46 -23.27
N GLY A 269 32.81 -3.07 -22.61
CA GLY A 269 31.64 -3.69 -23.25
C GLY A 269 31.81 -5.17 -23.61
N ASP A 270 32.92 -5.80 -23.20
CA ASP A 270 33.03 -7.26 -23.22
C ASP A 270 32.10 -7.87 -22.16
N TYR A 271 31.54 -9.03 -22.48
CA TYR A 271 30.50 -9.66 -21.67
C TYR A 271 30.64 -11.18 -21.65
N ILE A 272 30.02 -11.79 -20.65
CA ILE A 272 29.78 -13.22 -20.58
C ILE A 272 28.27 -13.45 -20.63
N ALA A 273 27.80 -14.35 -21.50
CA ALA A 273 26.37 -14.62 -21.66
C ALA A 273 26.07 -16.10 -21.88
N PHE A 274 24.84 -16.50 -21.55
CA PHE A 274 24.24 -17.72 -22.10
C PHE A 274 23.74 -17.46 -23.51
N VAL A 275 23.94 -18.44 -24.39
CA VAL A 275 23.45 -18.43 -25.77
C VAL A 275 22.90 -19.80 -26.15
N ALA A 276 22.01 -19.83 -27.14
CA ALA A 276 21.58 -21.10 -27.71
C ALA A 276 22.78 -21.82 -28.37
N PRO A 277 22.85 -23.16 -28.33
CA PRO A 277 23.99 -23.91 -28.85
C PRO A 277 24.36 -23.51 -30.28
N GLY A 278 25.63 -23.18 -30.50
CA GLY A 278 26.16 -22.82 -31.81
C GLY A 278 25.73 -21.46 -32.38
N THR A 279 25.00 -20.63 -31.62
CA THR A 279 24.60 -19.28 -32.07
C THR A 279 25.65 -18.22 -31.69
N GLU A 280 25.76 -17.17 -32.51
CA GLU A 280 26.45 -15.92 -32.15
C GLU A 280 25.42 -14.93 -31.62
N GLY A 281 25.67 -14.33 -30.45
CA GLY A 281 24.78 -13.34 -29.84
C GLY A 281 24.08 -13.82 -28.56
N ASP A 282 23.61 -12.85 -27.78
CA ASP A 282 23.10 -12.98 -26.42
C ASP A 282 21.69 -13.61 -26.35
N SER A 283 21.52 -14.67 -25.54
CA SER A 283 20.20 -15.17 -25.13
C SER A 283 19.88 -14.70 -23.70
N GLY A 284 19.48 -13.44 -23.57
CA GLY A 284 18.77 -12.87 -22.41
C GLY A 284 19.58 -12.66 -21.12
N ASN A 285 20.45 -13.58 -20.72
CA ASN A 285 21.21 -13.50 -19.47
C ASN A 285 22.70 -13.24 -19.77
N MET A 286 23.14 -12.00 -19.52
CA MET A 286 24.54 -11.57 -19.65
C MET A 286 25.06 -10.82 -18.42
N THR A 287 26.38 -10.81 -18.27
CA THR A 287 27.13 -10.02 -17.29
C THR A 287 28.32 -9.37 -17.99
N GLU A 288 28.65 -8.13 -17.67
CA GLU A 288 29.87 -7.50 -18.22
C GLU A 288 31.12 -8.11 -17.57
N THR A 289 32.21 -8.27 -18.33
CA THR A 289 33.48 -8.75 -17.77
C THR A 289 34.04 -7.78 -16.70
N ALA A 290 33.61 -6.52 -16.72
CA ALA A 290 33.90 -5.52 -15.69
C ALA A 290 33.31 -5.86 -14.30
N ALA A 291 32.33 -6.77 -14.23
CA ALA A 291 31.74 -7.21 -12.96
C ALA A 291 32.67 -8.07 -12.10
N GLY A 292 33.79 -8.55 -12.66
CA GLY A 292 34.82 -9.29 -11.93
C GLY A 292 35.31 -10.54 -12.69
N ASN A 293 36.33 -11.19 -12.12
CA ASN A 293 36.84 -12.47 -12.59
C ASN A 293 37.11 -13.38 -11.38
N PRO A 294 36.27 -14.41 -11.13
CA PRO A 294 35.16 -14.87 -11.97
C PRO A 294 33.99 -13.87 -12.07
N ALA A 295 33.36 -13.78 -13.24
CA ALA A 295 32.19 -12.94 -13.44
C ALA A 295 30.90 -13.67 -12.98
N PRO A 296 30.00 -13.00 -12.25
CA PRO A 296 28.73 -13.60 -11.84
C PRO A 296 27.76 -13.65 -13.02
N LEU A 297 27.22 -14.83 -13.31
CA LEU A 297 26.24 -15.06 -14.39
C LEU A 297 25.05 -15.86 -13.83
N ARG A 298 23.84 -15.62 -14.33
CA ARG A 298 22.63 -16.35 -13.91
C ARG A 298 22.20 -17.33 -15.00
N ALA A 299 21.98 -18.59 -14.63
CA ALA A 299 21.48 -19.61 -15.55
C ALA A 299 20.06 -19.28 -16.04
N PRO A 300 19.71 -19.53 -17.31
CA PRO A 300 18.35 -19.39 -17.81
C PRO A 300 17.34 -20.25 -17.03
N ASP A 301 16.11 -19.77 -16.90
CA ASP A 301 15.02 -20.49 -16.21
C ASP A 301 14.53 -21.71 -17.02
N LYS A 302 14.74 -21.72 -18.34
CA LYS A 302 14.37 -22.84 -19.21
C LYS A 302 15.47 -23.89 -19.23
N PRO A 303 15.22 -25.13 -18.74
CA PRO A 303 16.19 -26.21 -18.81
C PRO A 303 16.53 -26.56 -20.27
N GLY A 304 17.76 -27.00 -20.49
CA GLY A 304 18.24 -27.36 -21.81
C GLY A 304 19.75 -27.17 -21.95
N ARG A 305 20.25 -27.45 -23.15
CA ARG A 305 21.64 -27.27 -23.48
C ARG A 305 21.89 -25.85 -23.96
N TYR A 306 22.92 -25.20 -23.42
CA TYR A 306 23.34 -23.85 -23.77
C TYR A 306 24.85 -23.80 -23.99
N ASP A 307 25.32 -22.68 -24.53
CA ASP A 307 26.73 -22.32 -24.50
C ASP A 307 26.93 -21.06 -23.63
N VAL A 308 27.96 -21.04 -22.80
CA VAL A 308 28.48 -19.82 -22.17
C VAL A 308 29.50 -19.22 -23.12
N VAL A 309 29.33 -17.95 -23.48
CA VAL A 309 30.24 -17.24 -24.39
C VAL A 309 30.87 -16.04 -23.72
N TYR A 310 32.12 -15.78 -24.07
CA TYR A 310 32.81 -14.50 -23.86
C TYR A 310 32.57 -13.72 -25.14
N GLY A 311 31.76 -12.68 -25.10
CA GLY A 311 31.50 -11.79 -26.24
C GLY A 311 32.29 -10.49 -26.13
N ASN A 312 32.70 -9.94 -27.26
CA ASN A 312 33.19 -8.56 -27.30
C ASN A 312 32.04 -7.55 -27.48
N ALA A 313 32.32 -6.25 -27.35
CA ALA A 313 31.32 -5.19 -27.54
C ALA A 313 30.59 -5.19 -28.91
N ALA A 314 31.13 -5.87 -29.92
CA ALA A 314 30.51 -6.03 -31.24
C ALA A 314 29.59 -7.27 -31.34
N GLY A 315 29.43 -8.04 -30.26
CA GLY A 315 28.60 -9.24 -30.21
C GLY A 315 29.29 -10.52 -30.69
N LYS A 316 30.60 -10.46 -30.98
CA LYS A 316 31.37 -11.61 -31.47
C LYS A 316 31.89 -12.44 -30.29
N ALA A 317 31.62 -13.75 -30.32
CA ALA A 317 32.15 -14.68 -29.32
C ALA A 317 33.67 -14.89 -29.52
N LEU A 318 34.46 -14.56 -28.49
CA LEU A 318 35.90 -14.78 -28.42
C LEU A 318 36.26 -16.14 -27.80
N ALA A 319 35.42 -16.65 -26.92
CA ALA A 319 35.52 -18.00 -26.33
C ALA A 319 34.12 -18.58 -26.11
N ARG A 320 34.03 -19.91 -26.05
CA ARG A 320 32.77 -20.67 -25.89
C ARG A 320 33.00 -21.90 -25.04
N GLN A 321 32.05 -22.21 -24.17
CA GLN A 321 31.99 -23.49 -23.47
C GLN A 321 30.54 -24.00 -23.39
N PRO A 322 30.25 -25.26 -23.76
CA PRO A 322 28.93 -25.83 -23.58
C PRO A 322 28.62 -26.06 -22.09
N ILE A 323 27.35 -25.89 -21.72
CA ILE A 323 26.83 -26.13 -20.38
C ILE A 323 25.40 -26.69 -20.43
N ASP A 324 25.12 -27.66 -19.58
CA ASP A 324 23.77 -28.20 -19.43
C ASP A 324 23.03 -27.49 -18.29
N VAL A 325 21.92 -26.83 -18.61
CA VAL A 325 21.03 -26.20 -17.62
C VAL A 325 19.98 -27.23 -17.19
N THR A 326 20.09 -27.73 -15.97
CA THR A 326 19.19 -28.75 -15.41
C THR A 326 17.95 -28.10 -14.78
N PRO A 327 16.80 -28.80 -14.72
CA PRO A 327 15.61 -28.28 -14.04
C PRO A 327 15.88 -27.91 -12.59
N ALA A 328 15.41 -26.74 -12.16
CA ALA A 328 15.34 -26.41 -10.74
C ALA A 328 14.35 -27.34 -10.05
N LEU A 329 14.84 -28.11 -9.08
CA LEU A 329 14.00 -28.91 -8.19
C LEU A 329 13.85 -28.16 -6.88
N ALA A 330 12.64 -28.21 -6.32
CA ALA A 330 12.37 -27.76 -4.97
C ALA A 330 11.63 -28.85 -4.20
N THR A 331 11.83 -28.88 -2.89
CA THR A 331 11.04 -29.71 -1.98
C THR A 331 10.43 -28.85 -0.89
N LEU A 332 9.30 -29.29 -0.36
CA LEU A 332 8.60 -28.66 0.76
C LEU A 332 8.38 -29.68 1.88
N GLU A 333 8.83 -29.31 3.07
CA GLU A 333 8.64 -30.02 4.32
C GLU A 333 7.79 -29.16 5.24
N ALA A 334 6.56 -29.58 5.50
CA ALA A 334 5.65 -28.91 6.41
C ALA A 334 4.80 -29.96 7.14
N VAL A 335 4.31 -29.62 8.33
CA VAL A 335 3.34 -30.46 9.04
C VAL A 335 2.06 -30.64 8.21
N GLU A 336 1.37 -31.78 8.36
CA GLU A 336 0.16 -32.09 7.59
C GLU A 336 -1.05 -31.25 8.03
N THR A 337 -1.05 -30.81 9.29
CA THR A 337 -2.11 -29.97 9.86
C THR A 337 -1.51 -28.72 10.49
N ILE A 338 -2.09 -27.56 10.18
CA ILE A 338 -1.69 -26.25 10.71
C ILE A 338 -2.89 -25.57 11.37
N THR A 339 -2.65 -24.74 12.37
CA THR A 339 -3.70 -23.94 13.00
C THR A 339 -3.95 -22.67 12.18
N ILE A 340 -5.23 -22.36 11.94
CA ILE A 340 -5.64 -21.14 11.23
C ILE A 340 -5.12 -19.85 11.91
N GLY A 341 -4.89 -18.82 11.11
CA GLY A 341 -4.56 -17.46 11.58
C GLY A 341 -3.10 -17.23 11.99
N GLY A 342 -2.34 -18.29 12.28
CA GLY A 342 -0.96 -18.24 12.75
C GLY A 342 0.11 -18.27 11.67
N THR A 343 1.31 -18.68 12.03
CA THR A 343 2.42 -18.92 11.09
C THR A 343 2.85 -20.38 11.14
N VAL A 344 3.15 -20.95 9.98
CA VAL A 344 3.76 -22.27 9.86
C VAL A 344 5.22 -22.12 9.43
N ASP A 345 6.10 -22.89 10.07
CA ASP A 345 7.47 -23.08 9.62
C ASP A 345 7.48 -24.13 8.49
N VAL A 346 7.87 -23.68 7.30
CA VAL A 346 7.96 -24.51 6.11
C VAL A 346 9.43 -24.75 5.79
N GLY A 347 9.92 -25.95 6.06
CA GLY A 347 11.20 -26.41 5.55
C GLY A 347 11.15 -26.51 4.02
N TRP A 348 12.21 -26.09 3.35
CA TRP A 348 12.29 -26.16 1.90
C TRP A 348 13.72 -26.37 1.42
N THR A 349 13.83 -27.02 0.26
CA THR A 349 15.02 -26.99 -0.59
C THR A 349 14.64 -26.42 -1.95
N GLY A 350 15.56 -25.77 -2.64
CA GLY A 350 15.25 -25.11 -3.90
C GLY A 350 16.38 -24.21 -4.38
N PRO A 351 16.22 -23.57 -5.55
CA PRO A 351 17.24 -22.71 -6.15
C PRO A 351 17.57 -21.44 -5.34
N ASN A 352 16.63 -20.97 -4.49
CA ASN A 352 16.75 -19.72 -3.70
C ASN A 352 17.15 -18.52 -4.58
N GLY A 353 16.54 -18.44 -5.76
CA GLY A 353 16.77 -17.35 -6.70
C GLY A 353 16.27 -16.01 -6.16
N PRO A 354 16.73 -14.88 -6.72
CA PRO A 354 16.23 -13.57 -6.36
C PRO A 354 14.71 -13.48 -6.52
N GLY A 355 14.02 -13.17 -5.41
CA GLY A 355 12.57 -13.02 -5.39
C GLY A 355 11.78 -14.33 -5.30
N ASP A 356 12.44 -15.48 -5.15
CA ASP A 356 11.76 -16.75 -4.88
C ASP A 356 11.04 -16.68 -3.52
N PHE A 357 9.83 -17.26 -3.45
CA PHE A 357 9.01 -17.16 -2.27
C PHE A 357 8.15 -18.41 -2.02
N ILE A 358 7.73 -18.56 -0.78
CA ILE A 358 6.81 -19.59 -0.32
C ILE A 358 5.51 -18.94 0.08
N THR A 359 4.38 -19.46 -0.41
CA THR A 359 3.04 -18.94 -0.09
C THR A 359 2.06 -20.07 0.24
N VAL A 360 1.01 -19.76 1.00
CA VAL A 360 -0.10 -20.66 1.34
C VAL A 360 -1.37 -20.13 0.68
N VAL A 361 -1.96 -20.93 -0.20
CA VAL A 361 -3.15 -20.53 -0.99
C VAL A 361 -4.15 -21.68 -1.12
N PRO A 362 -5.43 -21.41 -1.41
CA PRO A 362 -6.39 -22.47 -1.73
C PRO A 362 -5.89 -23.33 -2.91
N PRO A 363 -6.13 -24.66 -2.94
CA PRO A 363 -5.64 -25.53 -4.00
C PRO A 363 -6.12 -25.13 -5.41
N ALA A 364 -7.31 -24.54 -5.50
CA ALA A 364 -7.89 -24.05 -6.76
C ALA A 364 -7.40 -22.65 -7.17
N ALA A 365 -6.53 -22.01 -6.39
CA ALA A 365 -6.05 -20.66 -6.69
C ALA A 365 -5.13 -20.65 -7.93
N ASP A 366 -5.26 -19.59 -8.74
CA ASP A 366 -4.44 -19.38 -9.93
C ASP A 366 -2.93 -19.45 -9.64
N LYS A 367 -2.13 -19.74 -10.66
CA LYS A 367 -0.66 -19.90 -10.51
C LYS A 367 0.03 -18.64 -10.01
N SER A 368 -0.49 -17.45 -10.34
CA SER A 368 0.00 -16.15 -9.88
C SER A 368 -0.64 -15.69 -8.57
N ALA A 369 -1.58 -16.46 -8.01
CA ALA A 369 -2.18 -16.11 -6.74
C ALA A 369 -1.17 -16.36 -5.63
N TYR A 370 -0.84 -15.30 -4.91
CA TYR A 370 -0.16 -15.34 -3.63
C TYR A 370 -0.96 -14.47 -2.66
N ARG A 371 -1.00 -14.86 -1.39
CA ARG A 371 -1.54 -14.03 -0.30
C ARG A 371 -0.37 -13.56 0.53
N ASP A 372 -0.25 -14.09 1.73
CA ASP A 372 0.97 -13.96 2.52
C ASP A 372 2.07 -14.85 1.93
N TYR A 373 3.29 -14.33 1.90
CA TYR A 373 4.45 -15.04 1.39
C TYR A 373 5.67 -14.84 2.29
N ALA A 374 6.57 -15.81 2.26
CA ALA A 374 7.89 -15.72 2.86
C ALA A 374 8.95 -15.82 1.76
N ASP A 375 9.81 -14.81 1.68
CA ASP A 375 10.94 -14.79 0.75
C ASP A 375 11.96 -15.86 1.14
N THR A 376 12.36 -16.71 0.20
CA THR A 376 13.26 -17.84 0.48
C THR A 376 14.65 -17.35 0.90
N ARG A 377 15.05 -16.12 0.55
CA ARG A 377 16.35 -15.56 0.98
C ARG A 377 16.47 -15.39 2.49
N ASN A 378 15.33 -15.39 3.21
CA ASN A 378 15.29 -15.29 4.67
C ASN A 378 15.66 -16.61 5.37
N GLY A 379 15.84 -17.69 4.61
CA GLY A 379 16.30 -18.98 5.11
C GLY A 379 15.22 -20.06 5.13
N SER A 380 15.68 -21.26 5.49
CA SER A 380 14.87 -22.47 5.66
C SER A 380 14.99 -22.91 7.13
N PRO A 381 13.88 -23.04 7.89
CA PRO A 381 12.49 -22.95 7.44
C PRO A 381 12.02 -21.52 7.18
N ALA A 382 11.08 -21.37 6.25
CA ALA A 382 10.40 -20.11 5.96
C ALA A 382 9.12 -19.98 6.80
N LYS A 383 8.92 -18.82 7.44
CA LYS A 383 7.73 -18.52 8.24
C LYS A 383 6.62 -17.93 7.39
N VAL A 384 5.60 -18.72 7.07
CA VAL A 384 4.49 -18.28 6.22
C VAL A 384 3.22 -18.17 7.05
N ARG A 385 2.47 -17.08 6.86
CA ARG A 385 1.20 -16.88 7.55
C ARG A 385 0.12 -17.79 6.95
N VAL A 386 -0.62 -18.44 7.84
CA VAL A 386 -1.72 -19.35 7.51
C VAL A 386 -3.01 -18.53 7.47
N PRO A 387 -3.85 -18.74 6.44
CA PRO A 387 -5.19 -18.17 6.40
C PRO A 387 -6.00 -18.49 7.65
N ASP A 388 -6.88 -17.58 8.03
CA ASP A 388 -7.75 -17.66 9.20
C ASP A 388 -9.04 -18.48 8.99
N LYS A 389 -9.27 -18.98 7.78
CA LYS A 389 -10.39 -19.87 7.46
C LYS A 389 -9.95 -21.32 7.50
N ALA A 390 -10.66 -22.16 8.26
CA ALA A 390 -10.44 -23.60 8.27
C ALA A 390 -10.80 -24.22 6.92
N ASP A 391 -9.80 -24.77 6.23
CA ASP A 391 -9.95 -25.33 4.88
C ASP A 391 -8.70 -26.17 4.52
N THR A 392 -8.74 -26.80 3.35
CA THR A 392 -7.53 -27.36 2.73
C THR A 392 -6.78 -26.29 1.95
N TYR A 393 -5.48 -26.21 2.16
CA TYR A 393 -4.58 -25.28 1.49
C TYR A 393 -3.44 -26.00 0.77
N GLU A 394 -2.77 -25.29 -0.11
CA GLU A 394 -1.57 -25.70 -0.81
C GLU A 394 -0.44 -24.72 -0.49
N ILE A 395 0.66 -25.25 0.05
CA ILE A 395 1.93 -24.55 0.20
C ILE A 395 2.67 -24.66 -1.12
N ARG A 396 3.14 -23.53 -1.66
CA ARG A 396 3.82 -23.46 -2.96
C ARG A 396 5.21 -22.85 -2.79
N TYR A 397 6.21 -23.45 -3.44
CA TYR A 397 7.48 -22.78 -3.75
C TYR A 397 7.36 -22.16 -5.13
N VAL A 398 7.53 -20.84 -5.23
CA VAL A 398 7.32 -20.06 -6.45
C VAL A 398 8.59 -19.29 -6.79
N THR A 399 9.02 -19.34 -8.06
CA THR A 399 10.18 -18.56 -8.54
C THR A 399 9.83 -17.08 -8.70
N GLY A 400 10.77 -16.18 -8.37
CA GLY A 400 10.53 -14.74 -8.37
C GLY A 400 10.38 -14.10 -9.76
N GLU A 401 11.17 -14.55 -10.74
CA GLU A 401 11.19 -13.95 -12.08
C GLU A 401 10.03 -14.45 -12.96
N THR A 402 9.73 -15.74 -12.89
CA THR A 402 8.79 -16.41 -13.81
C THR A 402 7.47 -16.84 -13.16
N ASN A 403 7.32 -16.68 -11.84
CA ASN A 403 6.18 -17.17 -11.06
C ASN A 403 5.91 -18.67 -11.28
N GLN A 404 6.96 -19.45 -11.52
CA GLN A 404 6.85 -20.89 -11.74
C GLN A 404 6.76 -21.61 -10.39
N ILE A 405 5.78 -22.51 -10.25
CA ILE A 405 5.64 -23.37 -9.07
C ILE A 405 6.59 -24.56 -9.22
N LEU A 406 7.66 -24.61 -8.41
CA LEU A 406 8.63 -25.72 -8.42
C LEU A 406 8.24 -26.87 -7.50
N ALA A 407 7.56 -26.55 -6.40
CA ALA A 407 7.05 -27.54 -5.44
C ALA A 407 5.69 -27.11 -4.91
N ARG A 408 4.85 -28.10 -4.61
CA ARG A 408 3.55 -27.92 -3.97
C ARG A 408 3.37 -28.98 -2.88
N ARG A 409 2.72 -28.62 -1.78
CA ARG A 409 2.36 -29.53 -0.70
C ARG A 409 0.99 -29.17 -0.14
N THR A 410 0.07 -30.12 -0.11
CA THR A 410 -1.24 -29.92 0.51
C THR A 410 -1.11 -29.94 2.03
N VAL A 411 -1.87 -29.07 2.70
CA VAL A 411 -1.94 -28.97 4.16
C VAL A 411 -3.37 -28.70 4.59
N VAL A 412 -3.79 -29.24 5.74
CA VAL A 412 -5.12 -28.99 6.30
C VAL A 412 -5.01 -27.91 7.37
N ALA A 413 -5.72 -26.80 7.20
CA ALA A 413 -5.82 -25.79 8.25
C ALA A 413 -6.99 -26.14 9.16
N ALA A 414 -6.68 -26.63 10.36
CA ALA A 414 -7.66 -26.97 11.37
C ALA A 414 -8.18 -25.70 12.08
N PRO A 415 -9.46 -25.67 12.50
CA PRO A 415 -9.98 -24.55 13.27
C PRO A 415 -9.21 -24.42 14.59
N ALA A 416 -8.88 -23.18 14.96
CA ALA A 416 -8.25 -22.91 16.24
C ALA A 416 -9.25 -23.20 17.37
N GLN A 417 -8.80 -23.96 18.37
CA GLN A 417 -9.57 -24.14 19.60
C GLN A 417 -9.47 -22.84 20.40
N VAL A 418 -10.59 -22.14 20.54
CA VAL A 418 -10.69 -20.88 21.27
C VAL A 418 -11.74 -21.05 22.35
N GLU A 419 -11.32 -20.96 23.60
CA GLU A 419 -12.22 -20.90 24.74
C GLU A 419 -12.32 -19.46 25.22
N LEU A 420 -13.52 -19.01 25.54
CA LEU A 420 -13.77 -17.64 26.00
C LEU A 420 -14.70 -17.71 27.22
N GLN A 421 -14.22 -17.18 28.34
CA GLN A 421 -14.89 -17.23 29.64
C GLN A 421 -14.99 -15.84 30.25
N ALA A 422 -16.17 -15.51 30.75
CA ALA A 422 -16.42 -14.31 31.55
C ALA A 422 -17.59 -14.61 32.51
N VAL A 423 -17.93 -13.63 33.34
CA VAL A 423 -19.15 -13.68 34.16
C VAL A 423 -20.40 -13.65 33.27
N GLU A 424 -21.45 -14.38 33.65
CA GLU A 424 -22.70 -14.43 32.86
C GLU A 424 -23.48 -13.11 32.90
N SER A 425 -23.32 -12.34 33.97
CA SER A 425 -23.93 -11.03 34.11
C SER A 425 -23.10 -10.12 35.01
N ALA A 426 -23.18 -8.82 34.75
CA ALA A 426 -22.59 -7.79 35.60
C ALA A 426 -23.33 -6.45 35.41
N PRO A 427 -23.22 -5.53 36.38
CA PRO A 427 -23.70 -4.15 36.26
C PRO A 427 -23.33 -3.49 34.94
N ALA A 428 -24.29 -2.83 34.27
CA ALA A 428 -23.99 -2.00 33.10
C ALA A 428 -22.92 -0.94 33.45
N GLY A 429 -22.01 -0.65 32.52
CA GLY A 429 -20.89 0.26 32.74
C GLY A 429 -19.71 -0.29 33.55
N SER A 430 -19.85 -1.44 34.22
CA SER A 430 -18.78 -2.04 35.04
C SER A 430 -17.71 -2.76 34.21
N ARG A 431 -16.56 -3.04 34.85
CA ARG A 431 -15.51 -3.88 34.25
C ARG A 431 -15.75 -5.35 34.57
N ILE A 432 -15.60 -6.18 33.54
CA ILE A 432 -15.62 -7.64 33.63
C ILE A 432 -14.24 -8.19 33.33
N LYS A 433 -13.87 -9.26 34.02
CA LYS A 433 -12.67 -10.03 33.71
C LYS A 433 -12.99 -11.03 32.60
N VAL A 434 -12.10 -11.11 31.62
CA VAL A 434 -12.20 -12.06 30.50
C VAL A 434 -10.99 -12.98 30.53
N VAL A 435 -11.25 -14.28 30.46
CA VAL A 435 -10.25 -15.33 30.35
C VAL A 435 -10.42 -16.03 29.01
N TRP A 436 -9.33 -16.30 28.31
CA TRP A 436 -9.42 -16.97 27.02
C TRP A 436 -8.24 -17.87 26.70
N THR A 437 -8.48 -18.83 25.82
CA THR A 437 -7.45 -19.52 25.05
C THR A 437 -7.63 -19.14 23.59
N GLY A 438 -6.55 -19.15 22.81
CA GLY A 438 -6.68 -18.87 21.39
C GLY A 438 -5.34 -18.78 20.68
N PRO A 439 -5.38 -18.60 19.35
CA PRO A 439 -4.16 -18.58 18.55
C PRO A 439 -3.33 -17.30 18.79
N ASN A 440 -3.93 -16.23 19.32
CA ASN A 440 -3.32 -14.99 19.78
C ASN A 440 -2.36 -14.37 18.76
N ASN A 441 -2.77 -14.43 17.48
CA ASN A 441 -1.95 -13.94 16.39
C ASN A 441 -1.90 -12.42 16.41
N ALA A 442 -0.96 -11.86 15.65
CA ALA A 442 -0.88 -10.41 15.48
C ALA A 442 -2.19 -9.89 14.84
N GLY A 443 -2.84 -8.96 15.55
CA GLY A 443 -4.11 -8.35 15.16
C GLY A 443 -5.36 -9.06 15.70
N ASP A 444 -5.23 -10.23 16.33
CA ASP A 444 -6.37 -10.88 16.99
C ASP A 444 -6.79 -10.04 18.21
N PHE A 445 -8.10 -9.88 18.39
CA PHE A 445 -8.66 -9.06 19.46
C PHE A 445 -9.91 -9.67 20.05
N ILE A 446 -10.18 -9.33 21.32
CA ILE A 446 -11.47 -9.62 21.96
C ILE A 446 -12.21 -8.32 22.13
N THR A 447 -13.48 -8.31 21.73
CA THR A 447 -14.38 -7.17 21.90
C THR A 447 -15.72 -7.60 22.49
N LEU A 448 -16.45 -6.62 23.02
CA LEU A 448 -17.82 -6.77 23.47
C LEU A 448 -18.75 -6.00 22.53
N VAL A 449 -19.83 -6.64 22.06
CA VAL A 449 -20.81 -6.01 21.16
C VAL A 449 -22.21 -6.57 21.38
N LYS A 450 -23.23 -5.99 20.73
CA LYS A 450 -24.57 -6.60 20.69
C LYS A 450 -24.53 -7.91 19.87
N PRO A 451 -25.38 -8.92 20.19
CA PRO A 451 -25.36 -10.20 19.48
C PRO A 451 -25.55 -10.09 17.95
N ASP A 452 -26.33 -9.09 17.50
CA ASP A 452 -26.65 -8.78 16.10
C ASP A 452 -25.67 -7.80 15.43
N ALA A 453 -24.68 -7.29 16.17
CA ALA A 453 -23.68 -6.36 15.65
C ALA A 453 -22.87 -6.98 14.50
N ALA A 454 -22.46 -6.13 13.55
CA ALA A 454 -21.66 -6.56 12.39
C ALA A 454 -20.32 -7.18 12.85
N ARG A 455 -19.69 -8.01 12.01
CA ARG A 455 -18.44 -8.70 12.37
C ARG A 455 -17.28 -7.74 12.68
N SER A 456 -17.23 -6.62 11.96
CA SER A 456 -16.21 -5.59 12.12
C SER A 456 -16.53 -4.57 13.22
N GLU A 457 -17.71 -4.66 13.82
CA GLU A 457 -18.10 -3.75 14.90
C GLU A 457 -17.37 -4.17 16.18
N TYR A 458 -16.88 -3.17 16.90
CA TYR A 458 -16.26 -3.33 18.22
C TYR A 458 -16.70 -2.15 19.09
N THR A 459 -16.82 -2.37 20.40
CA THR A 459 -17.00 -1.27 21.36
C THR A 459 -15.74 -1.11 22.19
N ASP A 460 -15.69 -1.67 23.38
CA ASP A 460 -14.46 -1.88 24.11
C ASP A 460 -13.75 -3.14 23.58
N TYR A 461 -12.43 -3.08 23.44
CA TYR A 461 -11.64 -4.18 22.91
C TYR A 461 -10.19 -4.15 23.40
N PHE A 462 -9.52 -5.30 23.31
CA PHE A 462 -8.07 -5.38 23.47
C PHE A 462 -7.48 -6.41 22.51
N ASN A 463 -6.23 -6.20 22.11
CA ASN A 463 -5.49 -7.17 21.30
C ASN A 463 -5.05 -8.35 22.18
N THR A 464 -5.34 -9.57 21.76
CA THR A 464 -5.07 -10.77 22.58
C THR A 464 -3.59 -11.08 22.72
N ARG A 465 -2.76 -10.62 21.78
CA ARG A 465 -1.30 -10.80 21.81
C ARG A 465 -0.62 -9.92 22.85
N ASP A 466 -1.18 -8.73 23.10
CA ASP A 466 -0.59 -7.72 23.96
C ASP A 466 -1.21 -7.72 25.38
N ALA A 467 -2.18 -8.62 25.63
CA ALA A 467 -2.94 -8.73 26.87
C ALA A 467 -2.67 -10.06 27.58
N SER A 468 -2.92 -10.09 28.90
CA SER A 468 -2.77 -11.30 29.71
C SER A 468 -4.02 -12.20 29.61
N PRO A 469 -3.90 -13.45 29.10
CA PRO A 469 -5.02 -14.38 28.92
C PRO A 469 -5.82 -14.69 30.19
N ASP A 470 -5.19 -14.53 31.37
CA ASP A 470 -5.78 -14.89 32.65
C ASP A 470 -6.38 -13.70 33.40
N GLY A 471 -6.38 -12.50 32.82
CA GLY A 471 -6.47 -11.27 33.63
C GLY A 471 -7.09 -10.04 32.98
N GLN A 472 -7.28 -10.03 31.66
CA GLN A 472 -7.67 -8.80 30.98
C GLN A 472 -9.11 -8.40 31.32
N THR A 473 -9.37 -7.08 31.38
CA THR A 473 -10.70 -6.55 31.65
C THR A 473 -11.26 -5.80 30.45
N LEU A 474 -12.58 -5.90 30.28
CA LEU A 474 -13.38 -5.08 29.36
C LEU A 474 -14.48 -4.38 30.12
N ARG A 475 -14.91 -3.22 29.63
CA ARG A 475 -16.01 -2.45 30.19
C ARG A 475 -17.31 -2.80 29.47
N LEU A 476 -18.32 -3.21 30.23
CA LEU A 476 -19.68 -3.36 29.74
C LEU A 476 -20.25 -1.99 29.32
N PRO A 477 -21.09 -1.91 28.29
CA PRO A 477 -21.81 -0.69 27.97
C PRO A 477 -22.74 -0.23 29.09
N ASP A 478 -22.96 1.09 29.18
CA ASP A 478 -23.92 1.71 30.12
C ASP A 478 -25.37 1.29 29.89
N GLN A 479 -25.73 0.84 28.68
CA GLN A 479 -27.09 0.39 28.38
C GLN A 479 -27.30 -1.06 28.85
N PRO A 480 -28.25 -1.33 29.76
CA PRO A 480 -28.61 -2.69 30.13
C PRO A 480 -29.09 -3.48 28.91
N GLY A 481 -28.77 -4.78 28.87
CA GLY A 481 -29.11 -5.62 27.73
C GLY A 481 -28.26 -6.88 27.63
N THR A 482 -28.54 -7.67 26.60
CA THR A 482 -27.68 -8.80 26.24
C THR A 482 -26.56 -8.31 25.31
N TYR A 483 -25.33 -8.71 25.64
CA TYR A 483 -24.14 -8.50 24.83
C TYR A 483 -23.43 -9.84 24.61
N GLU A 484 -22.44 -9.81 23.73
CA GLU A 484 -21.62 -10.95 23.36
C GLU A 484 -20.15 -10.52 23.30
N LEU A 485 -19.30 -11.23 24.03
CA LEU A 485 -17.86 -11.19 23.83
C LEU A 485 -17.49 -12.01 22.60
N ARG A 486 -16.66 -11.46 21.73
CA ARG A 486 -16.19 -12.09 20.50
C ARG A 486 -14.68 -12.16 20.50
N TYR A 487 -14.12 -13.34 20.27
CA TYR A 487 -12.74 -13.49 19.83
C TYR A 487 -12.70 -13.34 18.32
N VAL A 488 -12.00 -12.32 17.83
CA VAL A 488 -11.99 -11.92 16.42
C VAL A 488 -10.57 -12.01 15.86
N THR A 489 -10.43 -12.65 14.70
CA THR A 489 -9.13 -12.76 14.00
C THR A 489 -8.70 -11.44 13.38
N GLY A 490 -7.42 -11.10 13.44
CA GLY A 490 -6.89 -9.88 12.81
C GLY A 490 -6.79 -9.91 11.29
N GLN A 491 -6.93 -11.07 10.64
CA GLN A 491 -6.76 -11.21 9.19
C GLN A 491 -8.04 -10.86 8.40
N SER A 492 -9.19 -11.48 8.74
CA SER A 492 -10.47 -11.27 8.03
C SER A 492 -11.63 -10.80 8.92
N ASN A 493 -11.38 -10.54 10.21
CA ASN A 493 -12.41 -10.30 11.23
C ASN A 493 -13.39 -11.48 11.40
N GLU A 494 -12.93 -12.71 11.18
CA GLU A 494 -13.70 -13.90 11.51
C GLU A 494 -13.83 -14.07 13.03
N VAL A 495 -15.03 -14.46 13.49
CA VAL A 495 -15.31 -14.66 14.92
C VAL A 495 -15.08 -16.13 15.26
N LEU A 496 -14.03 -16.42 16.03
CA LEU A 496 -13.65 -17.79 16.39
C LEU A 496 -14.41 -18.32 17.61
N ALA A 497 -14.74 -17.45 18.56
CA ALA A 497 -15.49 -17.81 19.76
C ALA A 497 -16.43 -16.67 20.18
N ARG A 498 -17.52 -17.06 20.84
CA ARG A 498 -18.56 -16.18 21.36
C ARG A 498 -18.88 -16.54 22.80
N HIS A 499 -19.06 -15.55 23.65
CA HIS A 499 -19.54 -15.74 25.01
C HIS A 499 -20.61 -14.71 25.34
N ARG A 500 -21.81 -15.16 25.73
CA ARG A 500 -22.95 -14.27 26.02
C ARG A 500 -22.81 -13.70 27.43
N ILE A 501 -23.10 -12.41 27.58
CA ILE A 501 -23.16 -11.72 28.87
C ILE A 501 -24.37 -10.80 28.96
N VAL A 502 -24.96 -10.67 30.15
CA VAL A 502 -26.07 -9.75 30.42
C VAL A 502 -25.59 -8.56 31.24
N ALA A 503 -25.65 -7.36 30.65
CA ALA A 503 -25.48 -6.12 31.39
C ALA A 503 -26.78 -5.83 32.16
N THR A 504 -26.70 -5.89 33.49
CA THR A 504 -27.87 -5.71 34.37
C THR A 504 -28.11 -4.24 34.66
N THR A 505 -29.37 -3.88 34.89
CA THR A 505 -29.71 -2.53 35.36
C THR A 505 -29.22 -2.33 36.78
N THR A 506 -28.26 -1.43 36.97
CA THR A 506 -27.81 -1.00 38.30
C THR A 506 -28.62 0.22 38.70
N ARG A 507 -29.41 0.11 39.79
CA ARG A 507 -30.02 1.29 40.40
C ARG A 507 -28.95 1.97 41.24
N ALA A 508 -28.35 3.04 40.72
CA ALA A 508 -27.54 3.92 41.54
C ALA A 508 -28.43 4.61 42.59
N THR A 509 -27.89 4.84 43.78
CA THR A 509 -28.56 5.59 44.85
C THR A 509 -27.66 6.71 45.34
N ILE A 510 -28.26 7.82 45.77
CA ILE A 510 -27.55 8.93 46.41
C ILE A 510 -28.23 9.18 47.76
N GLU A 511 -27.44 9.15 48.83
CA GLU A 511 -27.84 9.46 50.19
C GLU A 511 -27.04 10.69 50.66
N ALA A 512 -27.77 11.76 50.96
CA ALA A 512 -27.22 13.02 51.43
C ALA A 512 -28.31 13.78 52.21
N ALA A 513 -27.88 14.78 52.99
CA ALA A 513 -28.79 15.68 53.68
C ALA A 513 -29.76 16.36 52.68
N ALA A 514 -31.03 16.52 53.07
CA ALA A 514 -32.03 17.14 52.21
C ALA A 514 -31.87 18.67 52.09
N ASN A 515 -31.07 19.26 52.96
CA ASN A 515 -30.75 20.67 52.97
C ASN A 515 -29.32 20.89 53.50
N GLY A 516 -28.74 22.03 53.15
CA GLY A 516 -27.47 22.48 53.70
C GLY A 516 -27.24 23.97 53.46
N PRO A 517 -26.40 24.63 54.27
CA PRO A 517 -26.08 26.04 54.09
C PRO A 517 -25.35 26.30 52.77
N ALA A 518 -25.59 27.47 52.16
CA ALA A 518 -24.84 27.92 50.99
C ALA A 518 -23.32 27.88 51.23
N GLY A 519 -22.59 27.33 50.26
CA GLY A 519 -21.13 27.18 50.29
C GLY A 519 -20.60 26.07 51.21
N ALA A 520 -21.45 25.42 52.01
CA ALA A 520 -21.03 24.38 52.95
C ALA A 520 -20.71 23.06 52.25
N HIS A 521 -19.85 22.24 52.86
CA HIS A 521 -19.60 20.86 52.41
C HIS A 521 -20.58 19.90 53.09
N ILE A 522 -21.24 19.07 52.29
CA ILE A 522 -22.13 18.01 52.78
C ILE A 522 -21.53 16.64 52.54
N LYS A 523 -21.79 15.69 53.45
CA LYS A 523 -21.45 14.28 53.23
C LYS A 523 -22.39 13.67 52.19
N VAL A 524 -21.81 12.96 51.23
CA VAL A 524 -22.56 12.29 50.15
C VAL A 524 -22.14 10.83 50.12
N LYS A 525 -23.10 9.94 50.34
CA LYS A 525 -22.95 8.48 50.20
C LYS A 525 -23.71 8.00 48.98
N TRP A 526 -23.21 6.98 48.29
CA TRP A 526 -23.89 6.45 47.11
C TRP A 526 -23.68 4.94 46.96
N THR A 527 -24.56 4.35 46.15
CA THR A 527 -24.30 3.07 45.49
C THR A 527 -24.36 3.32 43.99
N GLY A 528 -23.58 2.58 43.20
CA GLY A 528 -23.58 2.81 41.77
C GLY A 528 -22.66 1.83 41.03
N PRO A 529 -22.69 1.90 39.68
CA PRO A 529 -21.79 1.10 38.85
C PRO A 529 -20.31 1.45 39.06
N ASN A 530 -20.01 2.68 39.54
CA ASN A 530 -18.67 3.19 39.83
C ASN A 530 -17.70 2.96 38.67
N GLY A 531 -18.22 3.11 37.45
CA GLY A 531 -17.47 2.98 36.22
C GLY A 531 -16.42 4.09 36.07
N ASP A 532 -15.49 3.89 35.15
CA ASP A 532 -14.50 4.91 34.83
C ASP A 532 -15.16 6.20 34.35
N GLY A 533 -14.80 7.31 35.01
CA GLY A 533 -15.34 8.63 34.72
C GLY A 533 -16.75 8.87 35.27
N ASP A 534 -17.33 7.95 36.01
CA ASP A 534 -18.60 8.19 36.71
C ASP A 534 -18.38 9.25 37.80
N PHE A 535 -19.31 10.20 37.93
CA PHE A 535 -19.19 11.32 38.87
C PHE A 535 -20.54 11.69 39.50
N ILE A 536 -20.46 12.30 40.68
CA ILE A 536 -21.60 12.94 41.33
C ILE A 536 -21.40 14.45 41.31
N THR A 537 -22.41 15.19 40.86
CA THR A 537 -22.39 16.66 40.79
C THR A 537 -23.64 17.28 41.40
N VAL A 538 -23.55 18.55 41.82
CA VAL A 538 -24.68 19.38 42.26
C VAL A 538 -24.99 20.45 41.22
N VAL A 539 -26.23 20.51 40.75
CA VAL A 539 -26.71 21.45 39.73
C VAL A 539 -28.15 21.87 39.99
N LYS A 540 -28.66 22.88 39.26
CA LYS A 540 -30.08 23.21 39.32
C LYS A 540 -30.92 22.13 38.60
N PRO A 541 -32.17 21.86 39.03
CA PRO A 541 -32.96 20.74 38.51
C PRO A 541 -33.28 20.80 37.01
N ASP A 542 -33.35 22.00 36.45
CA ASP A 542 -33.68 22.30 35.06
C ASP A 542 -32.48 22.32 34.10
N GLU A 543 -31.26 22.19 34.62
CA GLU A 543 -30.04 22.19 33.81
C GLU A 543 -29.94 20.93 32.92
N PRO A 544 -29.35 21.02 31.71
CA PRO A 544 -29.18 19.89 30.82
C PRO A 544 -28.35 18.77 31.47
N LYS A 545 -28.49 17.52 30.98
CA LYS A 545 -27.76 16.36 31.54
C LYS A 545 -26.24 16.54 31.57
N SER A 546 -25.69 17.31 30.64
CA SER A 546 -24.25 17.62 30.55
C SER A 546 -23.78 18.72 31.50
N ALA A 547 -24.68 19.42 32.18
CA ALA A 547 -24.30 20.44 33.14
C ALA A 547 -23.67 19.79 34.37
N TYR A 548 -22.57 20.37 34.84
CA TYR A 548 -21.91 20.00 36.07
C TYR A 548 -21.58 21.27 36.86
N GLY A 549 -21.78 21.21 38.18
CA GLY A 549 -21.30 22.21 39.13
C GLY A 549 -20.06 21.69 39.82
N THR A 550 -20.01 21.82 41.15
CA THR A 550 -19.04 21.04 41.94
C THR A 550 -19.32 19.55 41.73
N TYR A 551 -18.26 18.76 41.56
CA TYR A 551 -18.38 17.31 41.36
C TYR A 551 -17.17 16.56 41.94
N PHE A 552 -17.31 15.25 42.10
CA PHE A 552 -16.21 14.32 42.34
C PHE A 552 -16.43 13.02 41.56
N ASN A 553 -15.35 12.32 41.21
CA ASN A 553 -15.42 11.02 40.54
C ASN A 553 -15.73 9.91 41.56
N THR A 554 -16.72 9.08 41.29
CA THR A 554 -17.19 8.05 42.24
C THR A 554 -16.22 6.88 42.39
N ARG A 555 -15.32 6.67 41.42
CA ARG A 555 -14.36 5.57 41.45
C ARG A 555 -13.16 5.87 42.37
N ASP A 556 -12.77 7.14 42.46
CA ASP A 556 -11.59 7.57 43.19
C ASP A 556 -11.95 8.08 44.61
N ALA A 557 -13.23 8.02 44.98
CA ALA A 557 -13.78 8.54 46.23
C ALA A 557 -14.32 7.42 47.13
N ASP A 558 -14.18 7.59 48.44
CA ASP A 558 -14.76 6.70 49.44
C ASP A 558 -16.22 7.11 49.75
N PRO A 559 -17.23 6.28 49.47
CA PRO A 559 -18.63 6.57 49.78
C PRO A 559 -18.92 6.87 51.26
N ASP A 560 -18.06 6.42 52.17
CA ASP A 560 -18.23 6.63 53.61
C ASP A 560 -17.56 7.90 54.14
N GLU A 561 -16.72 8.58 53.36
CA GLU A 561 -16.01 9.80 53.79
C GLU A 561 -16.21 11.01 52.87
N GLN A 562 -16.68 10.79 51.65
CA GLN A 562 -16.73 11.85 50.65
C GLN A 562 -17.68 13.00 50.99
N THR A 563 -17.21 14.22 50.72
CA THR A 563 -18.02 15.44 50.80
C THR A 563 -18.11 16.16 49.47
N LEU A 564 -19.14 17.00 49.33
CA LEU A 564 -19.40 17.83 48.16
C LEU A 564 -19.75 19.26 48.60
N LYS A 565 -19.09 20.27 48.02
CA LYS A 565 -19.41 21.68 48.27
C LYS A 565 -20.75 22.05 47.63
N LEU A 566 -21.64 22.64 48.42
CA LEU A 566 -22.88 23.22 47.93
C LEU A 566 -22.63 24.59 47.27
N PRO A 567 -23.45 24.97 46.28
CA PRO A 567 -23.40 26.30 45.69
C PRO A 567 -23.57 27.42 46.73
N GLY A 568 -22.91 28.57 46.52
CA GLY A 568 -23.05 29.75 47.38
C GLY A 568 -24.37 30.51 47.24
N GLN A 569 -25.17 30.22 46.21
CA GLN A 569 -26.49 30.81 46.05
C GLN A 569 -27.57 29.91 46.67
N PRO A 570 -28.46 30.45 47.52
CA PRO A 570 -29.57 29.70 48.07
C PRO A 570 -30.61 29.37 46.98
N GLY A 571 -31.25 28.21 47.11
CA GLY A 571 -32.24 27.74 46.14
C GLY A 571 -32.45 26.24 46.13
N SER A 572 -33.22 25.76 45.14
CA SER A 572 -33.43 24.34 44.89
C SER A 572 -32.39 23.81 43.92
N TYR A 573 -31.72 22.73 44.32
CA TYR A 573 -30.69 22.03 43.56
C TYR A 573 -30.99 20.52 43.57
N GLU A 574 -30.24 19.78 42.76
CA GLU A 574 -30.22 18.32 42.82
C GLU A 574 -28.80 17.79 42.69
N LEU A 575 -28.54 16.69 43.40
CA LEU A 575 -27.37 15.84 43.17
C LEU A 575 -27.69 14.87 42.03
N ARG A 576 -26.77 14.73 41.08
CA ARG A 576 -26.88 13.81 39.95
C ARG A 576 -25.71 12.83 39.98
N TYR A 577 -25.99 11.53 39.88
CA TYR A 577 -25.00 10.52 39.52
C TYR A 577 -25.00 10.41 38.00
N VAL A 578 -23.86 10.69 37.38
CA VAL A 578 -23.68 10.73 35.93
C VAL A 578 -22.66 9.67 35.52
N THR A 579 -22.99 8.84 34.52
CA THR A 579 -22.06 7.84 34.00
C THR A 579 -21.01 8.49 33.10
N GLY A 580 -19.75 8.05 33.21
CA GLY A 580 -18.64 8.61 32.44
C GLY A 580 -18.65 8.24 30.95
N GLN A 581 -19.33 7.16 30.58
CA GLN A 581 -19.36 6.66 29.20
C GLN A 581 -20.32 7.44 28.31
N SER A 582 -21.53 7.70 28.80
CA SER A 582 -22.63 8.30 28.03
C SER A 582 -23.18 9.60 28.59
N ASN A 583 -22.66 10.09 29.73
CA ASN A 583 -23.20 11.23 30.48
C ASN A 583 -24.68 11.04 30.86
N GLU A 584 -25.10 9.80 31.08
CA GLU A 584 -26.47 9.49 31.48
C GLU A 584 -26.64 9.68 32.99
N VAL A 585 -27.76 10.29 33.37
CA VAL A 585 -28.10 10.54 34.78
C VAL A 585 -28.82 9.31 35.33
N VAL A 586 -28.13 8.51 36.12
CA VAL A 586 -28.65 7.22 36.65
C VAL A 586 -29.25 7.33 38.04
N ALA A 587 -28.98 8.40 38.78
CA ALA A 587 -29.65 8.73 40.04
C ALA A 587 -29.77 10.25 40.24
N ARG A 588 -30.85 10.66 40.93
CA ARG A 588 -31.10 12.06 41.32
C ARG A 588 -31.51 12.15 42.78
N ARG A 589 -31.04 13.19 43.47
CA ARG A 589 -31.45 13.51 44.84
C ARG A 589 -31.65 15.01 45.01
N PRO A 590 -32.89 15.50 45.23
CA PRO A 590 -33.14 16.92 45.50
C PRO A 590 -32.45 17.38 46.78
N ILE A 591 -31.97 18.62 46.78
CA ILE A 591 -31.38 19.29 47.94
C ILE A 591 -31.73 20.78 47.95
N THR A 592 -32.05 21.31 49.13
CA THR A 592 -32.31 22.74 49.31
C THR A 592 -31.09 23.44 49.91
N VAL A 593 -30.52 24.38 49.18
CA VAL A 593 -29.44 25.23 49.69
C VAL A 593 -30.06 26.40 50.44
N THR A 594 -29.78 26.49 51.74
CA THR A 594 -30.33 27.53 52.61
C THR A 594 -29.46 28.78 52.62
N ALA A 595 -30.10 29.94 52.78
CA ALA A 595 -29.38 31.20 52.85
C ALA A 595 -28.54 31.27 54.15
N VAL A 596 -27.34 31.82 54.03
CA VAL A 596 -26.44 32.10 55.14
C VAL A 596 -26.35 33.61 55.35
N THR A 597 -26.15 34.02 56.60
CA THR A 597 -25.98 35.43 56.97
C THR A 597 -24.69 35.61 57.76
N ALA A 598 -24.07 36.78 57.64
CA ALA A 598 -22.93 37.16 58.44
C ALA A 598 -23.20 38.50 59.13
N THR A 599 -22.49 38.76 60.23
CA THR A 599 -22.45 40.09 60.87
C THR A 599 -21.00 40.50 61.13
N LEU A 600 -20.73 41.79 61.16
CA LEU A 600 -19.39 42.35 61.40
C LEU A 600 -19.46 43.44 62.46
N ALA A 601 -18.53 43.38 63.43
CA ALA A 601 -18.35 44.41 64.44
C ALA A 601 -16.87 44.83 64.50
N ALA A 602 -16.67 46.14 64.43
CA ALA A 602 -15.37 46.79 64.47
C ALA A 602 -15.56 48.26 64.90
N PRO A 603 -14.50 48.95 65.36
CA PRO A 603 -14.54 50.38 65.64
C PRO A 603 -15.04 51.19 64.43
N ALA A 604 -15.83 52.24 64.67
CA ALA A 604 -16.36 53.09 63.59
C ALA A 604 -15.28 53.95 62.90
N SER A 605 -14.14 54.17 63.57
CA SER A 605 -12.98 54.87 63.00
C SER A 605 -11.68 54.41 63.65
N ALA A 606 -10.57 54.46 62.92
CA ALA A 606 -9.23 54.19 63.45
C ALA A 606 -8.13 54.87 62.60
N PRO A 607 -6.90 55.03 63.13
CA PRO A 607 -5.81 55.68 62.40
C PRO A 607 -5.39 54.92 61.12
N THR A 608 -4.83 55.62 60.14
CA THR A 608 -4.17 55.02 58.96
C THR A 608 -3.11 53.99 59.39
N GLY A 609 -3.09 52.81 58.76
CA GLY A 609 -2.14 51.73 59.09
C GLY A 609 -2.38 51.02 60.43
N ALA A 610 -3.43 51.38 61.18
CA ALA A 610 -3.73 50.74 62.47
C ALA A 610 -4.18 49.28 62.28
N ARG A 611 -3.71 48.39 63.17
CA ARG A 611 -4.26 47.03 63.30
C ARG A 611 -5.52 47.08 64.17
N ILE A 612 -6.67 46.84 63.56
CA ILE A 612 -7.94 46.79 64.27
C ILE A 612 -8.35 45.34 64.57
N ARG A 613 -9.09 45.15 65.66
CA ARG A 613 -9.81 43.90 65.92
C ARG A 613 -11.16 43.96 65.20
N VAL A 614 -11.48 42.87 64.51
CA VAL A 614 -12.78 42.66 63.85
C VAL A 614 -13.39 41.40 64.43
N THR A 615 -14.62 41.50 64.93
CA THR A 615 -15.41 40.34 65.35
C THR A 615 -16.54 40.09 64.37
N TRP A 616 -16.93 38.83 64.21
CA TRP A 616 -17.96 38.48 63.22
C TRP A 616 -18.81 37.28 63.63
N THR A 617 -19.96 37.15 62.98
CA THR A 617 -20.68 35.88 62.85
C THR A 617 -20.76 35.53 61.38
N GLY A 618 -20.85 34.26 61.02
CA GLY A 618 -20.94 33.87 59.62
C GLY A 618 -20.80 32.37 59.42
N PRO A 619 -20.95 31.91 58.17
CA PRO A 619 -20.83 30.49 57.83
C PRO A 619 -19.42 29.93 58.03
N ASN A 620 -18.38 30.77 57.93
CA ASN A 620 -16.97 30.42 58.13
C ASN A 620 -16.54 29.22 57.29
N ASN A 621 -17.11 29.09 56.08
CA ASN A 621 -16.74 28.04 55.16
C ASN A 621 -15.28 28.24 54.74
N GLU A 622 -14.65 27.15 54.28
CA GLU A 622 -13.31 27.23 53.70
C GLU A 622 -13.29 28.23 52.53
N GLY A 623 -12.32 29.15 52.56
CA GLY A 623 -12.19 30.23 51.57
C GLY A 623 -13.05 31.48 51.85
N ASP A 624 -13.88 31.50 52.89
CA ASP A 624 -14.56 32.72 53.32
C ASP A 624 -13.56 33.66 54.03
N PHE A 625 -13.55 34.94 53.67
CA PHE A 625 -12.60 35.92 54.20
C PHE A 625 -13.24 37.26 54.57
N ILE A 626 -12.55 38.01 55.44
CA ILE A 626 -12.91 39.38 55.77
C ILE A 626 -11.84 40.31 55.23
N THR A 627 -12.25 41.35 54.49
CA THR A 627 -11.35 42.35 53.91
C THR A 627 -11.81 43.77 54.21
N VAL A 628 -10.92 44.75 54.07
CA VAL A 628 -11.25 46.18 54.01
C VAL A 628 -11.09 46.70 52.60
N VAL A 629 -12.06 47.45 52.10
CA VAL A 629 -12.00 48.06 50.76
C VAL A 629 -12.73 49.40 50.74
N ARG A 630 -12.57 50.17 49.67
CA ARG A 630 -13.39 51.36 49.45
C ARG A 630 -14.86 50.95 49.18
N PRO A 631 -15.86 51.75 49.60
CA PRO A 631 -17.28 51.39 49.46
C PRO A 631 -17.73 51.09 48.02
N ASP A 632 -17.10 51.72 47.04
CA ASP A 632 -17.33 51.61 45.60
C ASP A 632 -16.53 50.49 44.93
N ALA A 633 -15.68 49.77 45.66
CA ALA A 633 -14.89 48.68 45.11
C ALA A 633 -15.78 47.51 44.65
N GLU A 634 -15.37 46.83 43.58
CA GLU A 634 -16.06 45.62 43.07
C GLU A 634 -16.24 44.56 44.16
N LYS A 635 -17.26 43.70 44.05
CA LYS A 635 -17.62 42.73 45.11
C LYS A 635 -16.44 41.83 45.54
N SER A 636 -15.63 41.37 44.59
CA SER A 636 -14.47 40.50 44.80
C SER A 636 -13.17 41.25 45.14
N ALA A 637 -13.19 42.58 45.15
CA ALA A 637 -12.02 43.36 45.52
C ALA A 637 -11.63 43.08 46.98
N TYR A 638 -10.33 42.94 47.21
CA TYR A 638 -9.75 42.85 48.54
C TYR A 638 -8.49 43.72 48.60
N THR A 639 -8.16 44.24 49.78
CA THR A 639 -6.84 44.83 50.06
C THR A 639 -6.12 43.96 51.07
N GLU A 640 -6.14 44.33 52.34
CA GLU A 640 -5.79 43.44 53.44
C GLU A 640 -6.97 42.52 53.74
N TYR A 641 -6.70 41.23 54.00
CA TYR A 641 -7.72 40.27 54.38
C TYR A 641 -7.19 39.20 55.33
N PHE A 642 -8.11 38.50 55.99
CA PHE A 642 -7.82 37.25 56.68
C PHE A 642 -8.94 36.24 56.44
N ASN A 643 -8.59 34.96 56.45
CA ASN A 643 -9.55 33.87 56.30
C ASN A 643 -10.33 33.69 57.60
N THR A 644 -11.66 33.57 57.48
CA THR A 644 -12.54 33.33 58.62
C THR A 644 -12.47 31.89 59.10
N ASN A 645 -12.18 30.96 58.20
CA ASN A 645 -11.86 29.58 58.57
C ASN A 645 -10.45 29.51 59.19
N GLY A 646 -10.33 28.89 60.37
CA GLY A 646 -9.07 28.80 61.12
C GLY A 646 -8.71 30.04 61.97
N THR A 647 -9.57 31.07 61.99
CA THR A 647 -9.44 32.23 62.88
C THR A 647 -10.65 32.28 63.81
N GLU A 648 -10.42 32.38 65.12
CA GLU A 648 -11.51 32.52 66.09
C GLU A 648 -12.32 33.81 65.84
N PRO A 649 -13.66 33.77 65.86
CA PRO A 649 -14.52 34.92 65.54
C PRO A 649 -14.27 36.19 66.38
N GLU A 650 -13.69 36.07 67.56
CA GLU A 650 -13.29 37.19 68.43
C GLU A 650 -11.89 37.76 68.16
N ASP A 651 -11.06 37.07 67.38
CA ASP A 651 -9.61 37.34 67.25
C ASP A 651 -9.17 37.83 65.87
N GLY A 652 -10.13 38.15 64.99
CA GLY A 652 -9.85 38.72 63.67
C GLY A 652 -9.04 40.01 63.78
N LYS A 653 -7.95 40.09 63.00
CA LYS A 653 -7.06 41.25 62.97
C LYS A 653 -6.86 41.70 61.54
N LEU A 654 -7.09 42.98 61.30
CA LEU A 654 -6.98 43.56 59.97
C LEU A 654 -6.23 44.89 60.03
N VAL A 655 -5.31 45.10 59.10
CA VAL A 655 -4.52 46.35 59.00
C VAL A 655 -5.26 47.32 58.09
N LEU A 656 -5.53 48.52 58.58
CA LEU A 656 -6.22 49.53 57.79
C LEU A 656 -5.29 50.16 56.74
N PRO A 657 -5.83 50.61 55.59
CA PRO A 657 -5.04 51.25 54.55
C PRO A 657 -4.30 52.51 55.03
N ALA A 658 -3.22 52.86 54.32
CA ALA A 658 -2.43 54.05 54.62
C ALA A 658 -3.13 55.36 54.21
N ASP A 659 -4.03 55.30 53.22
CA ASP A 659 -4.77 56.47 52.75
C ASP A 659 -6.00 56.72 53.63
N PRO A 660 -6.17 57.93 54.21
CA PRO A 660 -7.37 58.26 54.96
C PRO A 660 -8.60 58.31 54.04
N GLY A 661 -9.78 58.05 54.62
CA GLY A 661 -11.04 58.10 53.89
C GLY A 661 -12.11 57.15 54.43
N ALA A 662 -13.22 57.06 53.69
CA ALA A 662 -14.29 56.11 53.95
C ALA A 662 -13.93 54.74 53.37
N TYR A 663 -14.01 53.71 54.20
CA TYR A 663 -13.82 52.32 53.85
C TYR A 663 -14.98 51.49 54.39
N GLU A 664 -15.07 50.24 53.95
CA GLU A 664 -15.96 49.25 54.55
C GLU A 664 -15.24 47.92 54.71
N LEU A 665 -15.55 47.24 55.81
CA LEU A 665 -15.22 45.84 56.02
C LEU A 665 -16.28 44.99 55.30
N ARG A 666 -15.84 43.95 54.61
CA ARG A 666 -16.71 42.99 53.91
C ARG A 666 -16.43 41.59 54.40
N TYR A 667 -17.49 40.83 54.70
CA TYR A 667 -17.44 39.38 54.79
C TYR A 667 -17.75 38.83 53.41
N VAL A 668 -16.79 38.14 52.80
CA VAL A 668 -16.87 37.63 51.43
C VAL A 668 -16.79 36.11 51.46
N THR A 669 -17.76 35.45 50.83
CA THR A 669 -17.75 33.97 50.72
C THR A 669 -16.71 33.52 49.69
N SER A 670 -16.33 32.26 49.73
CA SER A 670 -15.49 31.62 48.70
C SER A 670 -16.02 31.77 47.26
N ASP A 671 -17.33 31.91 47.06
CA ASP A 671 -17.94 32.18 45.74
C ASP A 671 -18.05 33.69 45.40
N SER A 672 -17.30 34.55 46.10
CA SER A 672 -17.25 36.03 45.91
C SER A 672 -18.55 36.80 46.22
N GLU A 673 -19.49 36.23 46.97
CA GLU A 673 -20.66 36.96 47.46
C GLU A 673 -20.36 37.68 48.79
N VAL A 674 -20.91 38.89 48.93
CA VAL A 674 -20.71 39.72 50.14
C VAL A 674 -21.89 39.51 51.08
N LEU A 675 -21.66 38.84 52.22
CA LEU A 675 -22.73 38.53 53.20
C LEU A 675 -22.96 39.66 54.21
N ALA A 676 -21.94 40.44 54.52
CA ALA A 676 -22.02 41.54 55.48
C ALA A 676 -21.11 42.70 55.08
N ARG A 677 -21.55 43.92 55.39
CA ARG A 677 -20.79 45.16 55.21
C ARG A 677 -20.78 45.96 56.50
N ARG A 678 -19.63 46.55 56.84
CA ARG A 678 -19.50 47.45 58.00
C ARG A 678 -18.65 48.67 57.64
N PRO A 679 -19.24 49.88 57.57
CA PRO A 679 -18.47 51.09 57.32
C PRO A 679 -17.44 51.38 58.41
N ILE A 680 -16.29 51.92 58.02
CA ILE A 680 -15.23 52.40 58.90
C ILE A 680 -14.54 53.62 58.29
N VAL A 681 -14.25 54.62 59.12
CA VAL A 681 -13.50 55.82 58.71
C VAL A 681 -12.03 55.67 59.11
N VAL A 682 -11.14 55.67 58.12
CA VAL A 682 -9.70 55.69 58.33
C VAL A 682 -9.25 57.15 58.39
N LYS A 683 -8.65 57.57 59.50
CA LYS A 683 -8.33 58.97 59.79
C LYS A 683 -6.87 59.23 60.13
#